data_AF-A0A8S1MF93-F1
#
_entry.id   AF-A0A8S1MF93-F1
#
_cell.length_a   1.000
_cell.length_b   1.000
_cell.length_c   1.000
_cell.angle_alpha   90.00
_cell.angle_beta   90.00
_cell.angle_gamma   90.00
#
_symmetry.space_group_name_H-M   'P 1'
#
loop_
_entity.id
_entity.type
_entity.pdbx_description
1 polymer ?
#
loop_
_entity_poly.entity_id
_entity_poly.type
_entity_poly.pdbx_seq_one_letter_code
_entity_poly.pdbx_strand_id
1 'polypeptide(L)'
;MASKDIICTFQGKQYFLQCEVLNVKKELLKKLNNKIPFDNIILIDDQDKVYTASVALYQTKNNQMQGQICYKVLDAQNLYREQKELIKITETKYEELLETQQKLQKLGEEIKEKEKSHKIEIQQLSETNKSQSADILTTKQAEIEKMKAEKDKEIQEIQEKHNILELQLNQMTNKYYAQDETIRQLQDEIQTQITNNDQLQKKNEELNNEINKINQEKTNLDQQWQHWYGQLKTSTDSQIYQYQVVIQQAQQANNDYAMNIANLQQQMQDLEDQLQITKKEADKQKQLLKQEKDKSNDSQTQFENTITQLNDKIRKYERDIKQLKDKNTELEMNYRNTHMEVQGATSTLSSKETENKKLLSQINSLKSTIQQLEYDNQQLQIHIQNLEAKIVDQAQQIFNLNQNIDQLNDQIDQLKEEIRKKGLESDKQKNDYRSLQQQKESIDRECQELKNQLQRSKEEIEIKENGGQVIQNEISKLKNQITKLEKDINDQTKLNQENQEKIRQFKTQITTKDGEISNLEIKLNQLQNQLKQKDEQIRNDQAANQQFKQQMDLINQGMKSEIEQSNQKLEIKDHILKKLSKQMQDDKYYDKVIGLMDKLMQSPNKIYQIEKDQNAQFDLKDYEIFEITFEFNKAKELLKKNQYFLFEQCLNKNPKGNVKLNRSIQPNADSTFFKGYLSIVKEADQNELKGKYFLRKELISQNHPFTNIDEAIEMSKNNFLCQLLMEQFNKILKSQKLIEGDYQIARQFVLKSKDKEEYYYCEMVEEGEFKKINGGTFKPKLSETDSYFNAFSKFVYAFSKENYIITHLQICGKKVHDMIVSTTYKGLFSTLDQGQTEIGSFLETINSEPKNLIKQHWNETVEEIAKEGFK
;
A
#
# COMPACT_ATOMS: atom_id res chain seq x y z
N MET A 1 100.79 -119.20 32.04
CA MET A 1 99.70 -118.44 31.39
C MET A 1 100.37 -117.46 30.42
N ALA A 2 99.82 -117.24 29.22
CA ALA A 2 100.47 -116.40 28.23
C ALA A 2 100.30 -114.91 28.60
N SER A 3 101.42 -114.17 28.68
CA SER A 3 101.44 -112.71 28.76
C SER A 3 100.65 -112.12 27.58
N LYS A 4 99.80 -111.11 27.84
CA LYS A 4 99.04 -110.41 26.78
C LYS A 4 99.49 -108.96 26.66
N ASP A 5 99.36 -108.41 25.46
CA ASP A 5 99.54 -106.98 25.21
C ASP A 5 98.27 -106.23 25.62
N ILE A 6 98.39 -105.38 26.64
CA ILE A 6 97.29 -104.61 27.24
C ILE A 6 97.56 -103.12 27.06
N ILE A 7 96.59 -102.39 26.53
CA ILE A 7 96.70 -100.95 26.26
C ILE A 7 95.80 -100.21 27.25
N CYS A 8 96.40 -99.48 28.17
CA CYS A 8 95.65 -98.63 29.09
C CYS A 8 95.71 -97.17 28.62
N THR A 9 94.58 -96.53 28.40
CA THR A 9 94.51 -95.11 28.06
C THR A 9 94.17 -94.29 29.30
N PHE A 10 95.12 -93.49 29.80
CA PHE A 10 94.90 -92.55 30.91
C PHE A 10 95.17 -91.12 30.42
N GLN A 11 94.21 -90.21 30.61
CA GLN A 11 94.29 -88.81 30.16
C GLN A 11 94.73 -88.67 28.68
N GLY A 12 94.19 -89.53 27.80
CA GLY A 12 94.48 -89.52 26.37
C GLY A 12 95.83 -90.11 25.97
N LYS A 13 96.66 -90.58 26.91
CA LYS A 13 97.92 -91.30 26.61
C LYS A 13 97.76 -92.81 26.77
N GLN A 14 98.27 -93.57 25.81
CA GLN A 14 98.25 -95.03 25.81
C GLN A 14 99.50 -95.61 26.46
N TYR A 15 99.30 -96.56 27.37
CA TYR A 15 100.32 -97.28 28.10
C TYR A 15 100.23 -98.76 27.72
N PHE A 16 101.25 -99.26 27.03
CA PHE A 16 101.33 -100.66 26.62
C PHE A 16 101.99 -101.47 27.73
N LEU A 17 101.28 -102.48 28.21
CA LEU A 17 101.69 -103.37 29.29
C LEU A 17 101.71 -104.80 28.76
N GLN A 18 102.87 -105.46 28.84
CA GLN A 18 102.97 -106.91 28.69
C GLN A 18 102.96 -107.54 30.07
N CYS A 19 101.77 -107.89 30.52
CA CYS A 19 101.59 -108.59 31.78
C CYS A 19 100.36 -109.49 31.74
N GLU A 20 100.22 -110.35 32.75
CA GLU A 20 98.95 -111.03 32.98
C GLU A 20 97.90 -110.00 33.39
N VAL A 21 96.65 -110.16 32.92
CA VAL A 21 95.54 -109.22 33.16
C VAL A 21 95.38 -108.87 34.66
N LEU A 22 95.65 -109.84 35.53
CA LEU A 22 95.61 -109.69 37.00
C LEU A 22 96.64 -108.68 37.54
N ASN A 23 97.72 -108.44 36.81
CA ASN A 23 98.82 -107.56 37.20
C ASN A 23 98.77 -106.19 36.51
N VAL A 24 97.80 -105.93 35.63
CA VAL A 24 97.64 -104.67 34.88
C VAL A 24 97.70 -103.48 35.79
N LYS A 25 96.97 -103.50 36.91
CA LYS A 25 96.90 -102.36 37.82
C LYS A 25 98.25 -102.05 38.48
N LYS A 26 99.01 -103.08 38.86
CA LYS A 26 100.33 -102.93 39.50
C LYS A 26 101.38 -102.44 38.51
N GLU A 27 101.37 -102.96 37.27
CA GLU A 27 102.27 -102.52 36.21
C GLU A 27 101.91 -101.14 35.66
N LEU A 28 100.62 -100.81 35.59
CA LEU A 28 100.16 -99.47 35.26
C LEU A 28 100.59 -98.46 36.34
N LEU A 29 100.52 -98.83 37.62
CA LEU A 29 100.98 -97.96 38.72
C LEU A 29 102.47 -97.60 38.58
N LYS A 30 103.29 -98.59 38.22
CA LYS A 30 104.72 -98.38 37.94
C LYS A 30 104.90 -97.42 36.75
N LYS A 31 104.20 -97.65 35.64
CA LYS A 31 104.27 -96.79 34.45
C LYS A 31 103.75 -95.37 34.69
N LEU A 32 102.82 -95.19 35.61
CA LEU A 32 102.27 -93.88 36.02
C LEU A 32 103.07 -93.21 37.16
N ASN A 33 104.21 -93.78 37.60
CA ASN A 33 105.06 -93.27 38.68
C ASN A 33 104.26 -92.90 39.96
N ASN A 34 103.31 -93.74 40.38
CA ASN A 34 102.47 -93.52 41.58
C ASN A 34 101.65 -92.20 41.60
N LYS A 35 101.38 -91.58 40.43
CA LYS A 35 100.62 -90.31 40.36
C LYS A 35 99.13 -90.43 40.73
N ILE A 36 98.60 -91.65 40.77
CA ILE A 36 97.23 -91.94 41.23
C ILE A 36 97.35 -92.96 42.35
N PRO A 37 96.70 -92.74 43.52
CA PRO A 37 96.63 -93.75 44.56
C PRO A 37 96.04 -95.05 44.00
N PHE A 38 96.61 -96.20 44.37
CA PHE A 38 96.20 -97.49 43.83
C PHE A 38 94.68 -97.70 43.93
N ASP A 39 94.05 -97.27 45.01
CA ASP A 39 92.61 -97.45 45.25
C ASP A 39 91.72 -96.57 44.35
N ASN A 40 92.26 -95.51 43.75
CA ASN A 40 91.50 -94.55 42.94
C ASN A 40 91.50 -94.86 41.44
N ILE A 41 92.24 -95.89 41.02
CA ILE A 41 92.28 -96.32 39.62
C ILE A 41 91.05 -97.16 39.31
N ILE A 42 90.21 -96.63 38.43
CA ILE A 42 89.07 -97.31 37.82
C ILE A 42 89.46 -97.69 36.40
N LEU A 43 89.31 -98.97 36.05
CA LEU A 43 89.50 -99.46 34.69
C LEU A 43 88.13 -99.65 34.05
N ILE A 44 87.95 -99.12 32.85
CA ILE A 44 86.74 -99.28 32.06
C ILE A 44 87.15 -99.96 30.77
N ASP A 45 86.53 -101.07 30.42
CA ASP A 45 86.78 -101.71 29.13
C ASP A 45 86.06 -100.98 27.98
N ASP A 46 86.19 -101.51 26.77
CA ASP A 46 85.55 -100.98 25.56
C ASP A 46 84.02 -101.17 25.53
N GLN A 47 83.44 -101.90 26.49
CA GLN A 47 81.99 -102.05 26.70
C GLN A 47 81.46 -101.16 27.82
N ASP A 48 82.26 -100.17 28.25
CA ASP A 48 81.96 -99.29 29.39
C ASP A 48 81.75 -100.02 30.73
N LYS A 49 82.23 -101.27 30.87
CA LYS A 49 82.16 -101.99 32.14
C LYS A 49 83.25 -101.51 33.08
N VAL A 50 82.81 -101.11 34.26
CA VAL A 50 83.66 -100.51 35.30
C VAL A 50 84.21 -101.61 36.22
N TYR A 51 85.53 -101.73 36.26
CA TYR A 51 86.25 -102.68 37.11
C TYR A 51 86.93 -101.94 38.27
N THR A 52 86.50 -102.24 39.50
CA THR A 52 87.13 -101.79 40.74
C THR A 52 88.01 -102.90 41.35
N ALA A 53 88.93 -102.54 42.24
CA ALA A 53 90.16 -103.29 42.60
C ALA A 53 90.00 -104.76 43.08
N SER A 54 88.79 -105.26 43.33
CA SER A 54 88.58 -106.57 43.95
C SER A 54 87.76 -107.55 43.08
N VAL A 55 87.19 -107.10 41.95
CA VAL A 55 86.15 -107.88 41.23
C VAL A 55 86.52 -108.27 39.80
N ALA A 56 87.69 -107.83 39.29
CA ALA A 56 88.22 -108.26 37.99
C ALA A 56 88.83 -109.69 37.97
N LEU A 57 88.47 -110.56 38.93
CA LEU A 57 89.14 -111.85 39.17
C LEU A 57 88.38 -113.09 38.69
N TYR A 58 87.17 -112.99 38.10
CA TYR A 58 86.41 -114.20 37.74
C TYR A 58 85.62 -114.23 36.41
N GLN A 59 85.67 -113.21 35.54
CA GLN A 59 84.77 -113.19 34.35
C GLN A 59 85.44 -112.99 32.98
N THR A 60 86.69 -113.44 32.80
CA THR A 60 87.36 -113.43 31.48
C THR A 60 87.89 -114.79 31.05
N LYS A 61 87.17 -115.88 31.38
CA LYS A 61 87.52 -117.24 30.92
C LYS A 61 87.00 -117.62 29.52
N ASN A 62 86.22 -116.77 28.83
CA ASN A 62 85.53 -117.18 27.59
C ASN A 62 85.82 -116.40 26.31
N ASN A 63 86.77 -115.45 26.28
CA ASN A 63 87.19 -114.83 25.03
C ASN A 63 88.64 -115.23 24.69
N GLN A 64 88.78 -116.45 24.17
CA GLN A 64 89.87 -116.81 23.28
C GLN A 64 89.50 -116.30 21.88
N MET A 65 90.06 -115.18 21.44
CA MET A 65 90.47 -114.91 20.05
C MET A 65 91.44 -113.72 20.07
N GLN A 66 92.44 -113.78 19.20
CA GLN A 66 93.65 -112.95 19.20
C GLN A 66 93.35 -111.46 19.07
N GLY A 67 93.80 -110.64 20.03
CA GLY A 67 93.72 -109.18 19.95
C GLY A 67 93.99 -108.50 21.29
N GLN A 68 94.64 -107.34 21.25
CA GLN A 68 95.03 -106.52 22.40
C GLN A 68 93.83 -106.16 23.30
N ILE A 69 94.01 -106.13 24.62
CA ILE A 69 92.95 -105.70 25.57
C ILE A 69 93.14 -104.22 25.85
N CYS A 70 92.12 -103.39 25.63
CA CYS A 70 92.17 -101.95 25.90
C CYS A 70 91.36 -101.58 27.14
N TYR A 71 91.95 -100.79 28.05
CA TYR A 71 91.24 -100.20 29.19
C TYR A 71 91.35 -98.68 29.15
N LYS A 72 90.24 -97.97 29.37
CA LYS A 72 90.26 -96.56 29.74
C LYS A 72 90.42 -96.45 31.26
N VAL A 73 91.35 -95.62 31.69
CA VAL A 73 91.68 -95.45 33.10
C VAL A 73 91.11 -94.12 33.56
N LEU A 74 90.37 -94.11 34.67
CA LEU A 74 89.84 -92.90 35.29
C LEU A 74 90.28 -92.79 36.75
N ASP A 75 90.45 -91.55 37.21
CA ASP A 75 90.72 -91.22 38.62
C ASP A 75 89.39 -90.88 39.32
N ALA A 76 89.01 -91.73 40.28
CA ALA A 76 87.76 -91.62 41.02
C ALA A 76 87.60 -90.27 41.75
N GLN A 77 88.69 -89.65 42.22
CA GLN A 77 88.60 -88.37 42.93
C GLN A 77 88.27 -87.21 42.01
N ASN A 78 88.71 -87.26 40.75
CA ASN A 78 88.46 -86.19 39.80
C ASN A 78 86.99 -86.20 39.33
N LEU A 79 86.42 -87.40 39.13
CA LEU A 79 85.00 -87.59 38.84
C LEU A 79 84.09 -87.05 39.96
N TYR A 80 84.49 -87.22 41.23
CA TYR A 80 83.72 -86.70 42.36
C TYR A 80 83.69 -85.16 42.41
N ARG A 81 84.76 -84.48 41.94
CA ARG A 81 84.78 -83.01 41.84
C ARG A 81 83.85 -82.51 40.73
N GLU A 82 83.89 -83.14 39.57
CA GLU A 82 83.04 -82.78 38.42
C GLU A 82 81.54 -82.94 38.74
N GLN A 83 81.17 -84.00 39.47
CA GLN A 83 79.79 -84.19 39.91
C GLN A 83 79.32 -83.08 40.88
N LYS A 84 80.22 -82.60 41.75
CA LYS A 84 79.88 -81.54 42.72
C LYS A 84 79.65 -80.18 42.04
N GLU A 85 80.40 -79.87 40.98
CA GLU A 85 80.19 -78.67 40.15
C GLU A 85 78.85 -78.73 39.40
N LEU A 86 78.50 -79.89 38.83
CA LEU A 86 77.22 -80.09 38.14
C LEU A 86 76.00 -79.90 39.08
N ILE A 87 76.08 -80.40 40.31
CA ILE A 87 75.02 -80.19 41.31
C ILE A 87 74.83 -78.69 41.57
N LYS A 88 75.92 -77.94 41.72
CA LYS A 88 75.89 -76.50 41.99
C LYS A 88 75.22 -75.71 40.86
N ILE A 89 75.53 -76.04 39.59
CA ILE A 89 74.90 -75.41 38.41
C ILE A 89 73.40 -75.72 38.36
N THR A 90 73.01 -76.92 38.77
CA THR A 90 71.60 -77.34 38.74
C THR A 90 70.78 -76.63 39.81
N GLU A 91 71.36 -76.42 41.00
CA GLU A 91 70.75 -75.65 42.09
C GLU A 91 70.53 -74.17 41.69
N THR A 92 71.52 -73.51 41.08
CA THR A 92 71.38 -72.11 40.64
C THR A 92 70.29 -71.95 39.58
N LYS A 93 70.21 -72.86 38.60
CA LYS A 93 69.14 -72.81 37.58
C LYS A 93 67.74 -73.06 38.17
N TYR A 94 67.64 -73.85 39.24
CA TYR A 94 66.37 -74.10 39.90
C TYR A 94 65.88 -72.85 40.65
N GLU A 95 66.77 -72.09 41.28
CA GLU A 95 66.44 -70.83 41.94
C GLU A 95 65.96 -69.76 40.96
N GLU A 96 66.62 -69.60 39.80
CA GLU A 96 66.19 -68.67 38.73
C GLU A 96 64.79 -69.02 38.19
N LEU A 97 64.50 -70.32 38.04
CA LEU A 97 63.19 -70.79 37.58
C LEU A 97 62.09 -70.47 38.61
N LEU A 98 62.39 -70.67 39.89
CA LEU A 98 61.45 -70.39 40.99
C LEU A 98 61.15 -68.89 41.11
N GLU A 99 62.15 -68.03 40.95
CA GLU A 99 61.97 -66.57 40.96
C GLU A 99 61.11 -66.09 39.77
N THR A 100 61.31 -66.70 38.60
CA THR A 100 60.52 -66.40 37.39
C THR A 100 59.06 -66.83 37.55
N GLN A 101 58.82 -68.00 38.18
CA GLN A 101 57.47 -68.49 38.47
C GLN A 101 56.73 -67.56 39.44
N GLN A 102 57.41 -67.05 40.48
CA GLN A 102 56.82 -66.10 41.43
C GLN A 102 56.48 -64.75 40.76
N LYS A 103 57.33 -64.25 39.85
CA LYS A 103 57.04 -63.03 39.07
C LYS A 103 55.81 -63.19 38.19
N LEU A 104 55.67 -64.34 37.51
CA LEU A 104 54.49 -64.64 36.68
C LEU A 104 53.21 -64.76 37.51
N GLN A 105 53.29 -65.35 38.71
CA GLN A 105 52.14 -65.44 39.62
C GLN A 105 51.67 -64.05 40.08
N LYS A 106 52.61 -63.16 40.44
CA LYS A 106 52.32 -61.78 40.82
C LYS A 106 51.70 -60.98 39.67
N LEU A 107 52.22 -61.14 38.44
CA LEU A 107 51.65 -60.49 37.25
C LEU A 107 50.22 -60.98 36.96
N GLY A 108 49.95 -62.27 37.18
CA GLY A 108 48.62 -62.85 37.04
C GLY A 108 47.60 -62.31 38.05
N GLU A 109 48.05 -61.99 39.27
CA GLU A 109 47.21 -61.36 40.29
C GLU A 109 46.93 -59.89 39.95
N GLU A 110 47.94 -59.13 39.50
CA GLU A 110 47.76 -57.74 39.05
C GLU A 110 46.81 -57.60 37.86
N ILE A 111 46.83 -58.55 36.92
CA ILE A 111 45.90 -58.57 35.78
C ILE A 111 44.47 -58.84 36.26
N LYS A 112 44.26 -59.80 37.18
CA LYS A 112 42.92 -60.08 37.74
C LYS A 112 42.36 -58.89 38.52
N GLU A 113 43.21 -58.16 39.22
CA GLU A 113 42.80 -56.98 39.99
C GLU A 113 42.43 -55.82 39.06
N LYS A 114 43.19 -55.62 37.97
CA LYS A 114 42.84 -54.66 36.91
C LYS A 114 41.57 -55.03 36.15
N GLU A 115 41.36 -56.30 35.84
CA GLU A 115 40.10 -56.77 35.22
C GLU A 115 38.90 -56.51 36.14
N LYS A 116 39.06 -56.74 37.45
CA LYS A 116 38.01 -56.44 38.43
C LYS A 116 37.74 -54.94 38.52
N SER A 117 38.78 -54.11 38.51
CA SER A 117 38.67 -52.65 38.48
C SER A 117 37.96 -52.14 37.22
N HIS A 118 38.36 -52.60 36.03
CA HIS A 118 37.69 -52.23 34.77
C HIS A 118 36.25 -52.72 34.72
N LYS A 119 35.94 -53.89 35.29
CA LYS A 119 34.55 -54.39 35.34
C LYS A 119 33.66 -53.50 36.21
N ILE A 120 34.18 -52.99 37.33
CA ILE A 120 33.48 -52.03 38.19
C ILE A 120 33.32 -50.69 37.46
N GLU A 121 34.35 -50.22 36.76
CA GLU A 121 34.31 -48.96 36.00
C GLU A 121 33.31 -49.03 34.83
N ILE A 122 33.29 -50.13 34.08
CA ILE A 122 32.28 -50.38 33.03
C ILE A 122 30.87 -50.43 33.61
N GLN A 123 30.70 -51.05 34.78
CA GLN A 123 29.40 -51.13 35.44
C GLN A 123 28.92 -49.75 35.91
N GLN A 124 29.79 -48.95 36.53
CA GLN A 124 29.54 -47.57 36.94
C GLN A 124 29.25 -46.65 35.75
N LEU A 125 29.97 -46.79 34.63
CA LEU A 125 29.69 -46.06 33.40
C LEU A 125 28.36 -46.47 32.78
N SER A 126 27.98 -47.75 32.85
CA SER A 126 26.68 -48.21 32.37
C SER A 126 25.51 -47.71 33.23
N GLU A 127 25.70 -47.63 34.54
CA GLU A 127 24.70 -47.12 35.48
C GLU A 127 24.57 -45.59 35.38
N THR A 128 25.69 -44.88 35.20
CA THR A 128 25.71 -43.44 34.95
C THR A 128 25.07 -43.08 33.61
N ASN A 129 25.34 -43.84 32.54
CA ASN A 129 24.66 -43.64 31.25
C ASN A 129 23.17 -43.98 31.32
N LYS A 130 22.77 -44.99 32.11
CA LYS A 130 21.35 -45.27 32.33
C LYS A 130 20.65 -44.17 33.12
N SER A 131 21.27 -43.62 34.17
CA SER A 131 20.67 -42.54 34.94
C SER A 131 20.63 -41.24 34.14
N GLN A 132 21.69 -40.89 33.41
CA GLN A 132 21.72 -39.71 32.54
C GLN A 132 20.75 -39.84 31.37
N SER A 133 20.64 -41.02 30.76
CA SER A 133 19.67 -41.24 29.68
C SER A 133 18.23 -41.23 30.20
N ALA A 134 17.97 -41.70 31.42
CA ALA A 134 16.66 -41.62 32.06
C ALA A 134 16.32 -40.18 32.47
N ASP A 135 17.25 -39.42 33.04
CA ASP A 135 17.05 -38.01 33.40
C ASP A 135 16.86 -37.14 32.16
N ILE A 136 17.60 -37.38 31.07
CA ILE A 136 17.40 -36.68 29.79
C ILE A 136 16.03 -37.05 29.21
N LEU A 137 15.62 -38.32 29.24
CA LEU A 137 14.29 -38.71 28.76
C LEU A 137 13.19 -38.07 29.60
N THR A 138 13.34 -38.05 30.92
CA THR A 138 12.34 -37.50 31.85
C THR A 138 12.27 -35.97 31.71
N THR A 139 13.41 -35.31 31.52
CA THR A 139 13.47 -33.87 31.26
C THR A 139 12.87 -33.52 29.90
N LYS A 140 13.16 -34.31 28.85
CA LYS A 140 12.55 -34.16 27.51
C LYS A 140 11.05 -34.45 27.54
N GLN A 141 10.60 -35.44 28.31
CA GLN A 141 9.19 -35.77 28.49
C GLN A 141 8.46 -34.63 29.20
N ALA A 142 9.05 -34.06 30.25
CA ALA A 142 8.52 -32.90 30.97
C ALA A 142 8.53 -31.62 30.10
N GLU A 143 9.55 -31.42 29.27
CA GLU A 143 9.58 -30.32 28.27
C GLU A 143 8.50 -30.51 27.20
N ILE A 144 8.27 -31.73 26.73
CA ILE A 144 7.20 -32.04 25.77
C ILE A 144 5.83 -31.83 26.41
N GLU A 145 5.62 -32.27 27.65
CA GLU A 145 4.35 -32.04 28.35
C GLU A 145 4.14 -30.56 28.69
N LYS A 146 5.19 -29.82 29.03
CA LYS A 146 5.13 -28.37 29.21
C LYS A 146 4.81 -27.63 27.91
N MET A 147 5.47 -27.98 26.81
CA MET A 147 5.16 -27.42 25.48
C MET A 147 3.75 -27.80 25.05
N LYS A 148 3.30 -29.01 25.35
CA LYS A 148 1.94 -29.45 25.05
C LYS A 148 0.91 -28.67 25.87
N ALA A 149 1.14 -28.45 27.16
CA ALA A 149 0.30 -27.60 28.00
C ALA A 149 0.32 -26.13 27.57
N GLU A 150 1.46 -25.59 27.16
CA GLU A 150 1.57 -24.24 26.60
C GLU A 150 0.84 -24.12 25.25
N LYS A 151 0.94 -25.14 24.39
CA LYS A 151 0.20 -25.19 23.12
C LYS A 151 -1.29 -25.39 23.32
N ASP A 152 -1.71 -26.22 24.27
CA ASP A 152 -3.11 -26.39 24.62
C ASP A 152 -3.68 -25.09 25.21
N LYS A 153 -2.89 -24.34 25.98
CA LYS A 153 -3.25 -22.99 26.45
C LYS A 153 -3.35 -21.98 25.30
N GLU A 154 -2.41 -21.97 24.35
CA GLU A 154 -2.50 -21.14 23.15
C GLU A 154 -3.73 -21.49 22.31
N ILE A 155 -4.05 -22.78 22.17
CA ILE A 155 -5.25 -23.26 21.47
C ILE A 155 -6.50 -22.76 22.20
N GLN A 156 -6.53 -22.82 23.53
CA GLN A 156 -7.64 -22.29 24.33
C GLN A 156 -7.80 -20.77 24.18
N GLU A 157 -6.71 -20.01 24.20
CA GLU A 157 -6.73 -18.56 23.98
C GLU A 157 -7.17 -18.21 22.55
N ILE A 158 -6.79 -19.02 21.56
CA ILE A 158 -7.26 -18.88 20.17
C ILE A 158 -8.75 -19.21 20.07
N GLN A 159 -9.23 -20.24 20.75
CA GLN A 159 -10.66 -20.58 20.78
C GLN A 159 -11.49 -19.53 21.50
N GLU A 160 -11.02 -18.97 22.61
CA GLU A 160 -11.69 -17.84 23.27
C GLU A 160 -11.72 -16.61 22.37
N LYS A 161 -10.61 -16.27 21.70
CA LYS A 161 -10.58 -15.17 20.72
C LYS A 161 -11.51 -15.45 19.54
N HIS A 162 -11.58 -16.69 19.05
CA HIS A 162 -12.50 -17.07 18.00
C HIS A 162 -13.96 -16.91 18.43
N ASN A 163 -14.31 -17.37 19.62
CA ASN A 163 -15.66 -17.21 20.18
C ASN A 163 -16.02 -15.73 20.39
N ILE A 164 -15.07 -14.89 20.82
CA ILE A 164 -15.28 -13.44 20.96
C ILE A 164 -15.50 -12.80 19.59
N LEU A 165 -14.70 -13.16 18.58
CA LEU A 165 -14.84 -12.66 17.22
C LEU A 165 -16.14 -13.12 16.57
N GLU A 166 -16.57 -14.37 16.81
CA GLU A 166 -17.85 -14.90 16.34
C GLU A 166 -19.02 -14.17 17.02
N LEU A 167 -18.93 -13.89 18.32
CA LEU A 167 -19.91 -13.06 19.03
C LEU A 167 -19.95 -11.63 18.49
N GLN A 168 -18.80 -11.01 18.21
CA GLN A 168 -18.71 -9.68 17.61
C GLN A 168 -19.26 -9.66 16.17
N LEU A 169 -19.01 -10.72 15.39
CA LEU A 169 -19.55 -10.89 14.05
C LEU A 169 -21.08 -11.01 14.09
N ASN A 170 -21.61 -11.79 15.04
CA ASN A 170 -23.06 -11.89 15.26
C ASN A 170 -23.67 -10.56 15.70
N GLN A 171 -22.99 -9.80 16.57
CA GLN A 171 -23.43 -8.46 16.96
C GLN A 171 -23.40 -7.46 15.79
N MET A 172 -22.36 -7.48 14.96
CA MET A 172 -22.29 -6.67 13.75
C MET A 172 -23.36 -7.06 12.73
N THR A 173 -23.60 -8.36 12.56
CA THR A 173 -24.66 -8.88 11.68
C THR A 173 -26.04 -8.42 12.15
N ASN A 174 -26.31 -8.46 13.45
CA ASN A 174 -27.56 -7.95 14.01
C ASN A 174 -27.68 -6.43 13.87
N LYS A 175 -26.58 -5.67 14.05
CA LYS A 175 -26.56 -4.23 13.79
C LYS A 175 -26.82 -3.91 12.32
N TYR A 176 -26.24 -4.70 11.41
CA TYR A 176 -26.47 -4.57 9.98
C TYR A 176 -27.94 -4.80 9.62
N TYR A 177 -28.57 -5.85 10.14
CA TYR A 177 -30.00 -6.09 9.93
C TYR A 177 -30.88 -4.98 10.52
N ALA A 178 -30.55 -4.45 11.71
CA ALA A 178 -31.28 -3.33 12.30
C ALA A 178 -31.13 -2.04 11.47
N GLN A 179 -29.95 -1.80 10.90
CA GLN A 179 -29.69 -0.67 10.00
C GLN A 179 -30.42 -0.83 8.66
N ASP A 180 -30.45 -2.05 8.11
CA ASP A 180 -31.17 -2.34 6.86
C ASP A 180 -32.70 -2.15 7.03
N GLU A 181 -33.24 -2.57 8.18
CA GLU A 181 -34.64 -2.31 8.54
C GLU A 181 -34.91 -0.81 8.73
N THR A 182 -33.98 -0.07 9.33
CA THR A 182 -34.07 1.40 9.44
C THR A 182 -34.03 2.07 8.06
N ILE A 183 -33.20 1.57 7.14
CA ILE A 183 -33.13 2.06 5.76
C ILE A 183 -34.46 1.80 5.04
N ARG A 184 -35.08 0.64 5.21
CA ARG A 184 -36.42 0.35 4.67
C ARG A 184 -37.47 1.31 5.21
N GLN A 185 -37.50 1.54 6.53
CA GLN A 185 -38.44 2.48 7.14
C GLN A 185 -38.25 3.90 6.59
N LEU A 186 -37.00 4.37 6.45
CA LEU A 186 -36.72 5.68 5.86
C LEU A 186 -37.11 5.74 4.37
N GLN A 187 -36.97 4.65 3.62
CA GLN A 187 -37.42 4.58 2.22
C GLN A 187 -38.95 4.67 2.12
N ASP A 188 -39.68 3.99 3.00
CA ASP A 188 -41.15 4.06 3.07
C ASP A 188 -41.62 5.46 3.49
N GLU A 189 -40.92 6.12 4.42
CA GLU A 189 -41.18 7.51 4.81
C GLU A 189 -40.93 8.48 3.66
N ILE A 190 -39.83 8.33 2.93
CA ILE A 190 -39.53 9.13 1.73
C ILE A 190 -40.62 8.92 0.67
N GLN A 191 -41.04 7.68 0.44
CA GLN A 191 -42.09 7.36 -0.53
C GLN A 191 -43.45 7.97 -0.12
N THR A 192 -43.73 8.00 1.19
CA THR A 192 -44.92 8.67 1.75
C THR A 192 -44.83 10.19 1.56
N GLN A 193 -43.65 10.79 1.80
CA GLN A 193 -43.45 12.22 1.56
C GLN A 193 -43.58 12.61 0.08
N ILE A 194 -43.05 11.79 -0.84
CA ILE A 194 -43.23 11.99 -2.28
C ILE A 194 -44.72 11.98 -2.63
N THR A 195 -45.47 10.99 -2.14
CA THR A 195 -46.91 10.89 -2.37
C THR A 195 -47.67 12.10 -1.82
N ASN A 196 -47.30 12.59 -0.63
CA ASN A 196 -47.89 13.79 -0.05
C ASN A 196 -47.55 15.05 -0.87
N ASN A 197 -46.34 15.14 -1.40
CA ASN A 197 -45.93 16.27 -2.23
C ASN A 197 -46.67 16.28 -3.57
N ASP A 198 -46.90 15.12 -4.19
CA ASP A 198 -47.73 14.99 -5.39
C ASP A 198 -49.18 15.42 -5.13
N GLN A 199 -49.74 15.10 -3.95
CA GLN A 199 -51.06 15.57 -3.55
C GLN A 199 -51.11 17.09 -3.33
N LEU A 200 -50.07 17.66 -2.70
CA LEU A 200 -49.95 19.11 -2.54
C LEU A 200 -49.79 19.81 -3.88
N GLN A 201 -49.06 19.23 -4.82
CA GLN A 201 -48.91 19.77 -6.17
C GLN A 201 -50.25 19.77 -6.92
N LYS A 202 -51.01 18.68 -6.86
CA LYS A 202 -52.38 18.65 -7.42
C LYS A 202 -53.29 19.70 -6.79
N LYS A 203 -53.22 19.87 -5.47
CA LYS A 203 -54.01 20.88 -4.76
C LYS A 203 -53.60 22.31 -5.13
N ASN A 204 -52.32 22.55 -5.38
CA ASN A 204 -51.83 23.83 -5.90
C ASN A 204 -52.31 24.10 -7.34
N GLU A 205 -52.36 23.08 -8.18
CA GLU A 205 -52.95 23.19 -9.54
C GLU A 205 -54.45 23.50 -9.47
N GLU A 206 -55.20 22.84 -8.58
CA GLU A 206 -56.62 23.13 -8.33
C GLU A 206 -56.83 24.57 -7.83
N LEU A 207 -56.05 25.02 -6.85
CA LEU A 207 -56.10 26.39 -6.34
C LEU A 207 -55.74 27.42 -7.42
N ASN A 208 -54.74 27.15 -8.26
CA ASN A 208 -54.39 28.03 -9.37
C ASN A 208 -55.52 28.11 -10.41
N ASN A 209 -56.20 27.00 -10.70
CA ASN A 209 -57.37 26.99 -11.57
C ASN A 209 -58.53 27.80 -10.95
N GLU A 210 -58.73 27.70 -9.64
CA GLU A 210 -59.75 28.47 -8.92
C GLU A 210 -59.42 29.98 -8.89
N ILE A 211 -58.16 30.36 -8.66
CA ILE A 211 -57.67 31.74 -8.78
C ILE A 211 -57.93 32.28 -10.19
N ASN A 212 -57.64 31.50 -11.23
CA ASN A 212 -57.89 31.90 -12.62
C ASN A 212 -59.38 32.11 -12.89
N LYS A 213 -60.24 31.23 -12.35
CA LYS A 213 -61.70 31.39 -12.45
C LYS A 213 -62.18 32.65 -11.73
N ILE A 214 -61.73 32.89 -10.50
CA ILE A 214 -62.07 34.11 -9.73
C ILE A 214 -61.59 35.36 -10.47
N ASN A 215 -60.41 35.33 -11.09
CA ASN A 215 -59.90 36.46 -11.88
C ASN A 215 -60.75 36.73 -13.14
N GLN A 216 -61.25 35.68 -13.79
CA GLN A 216 -62.21 35.82 -14.90
C GLN A 216 -63.53 36.40 -14.41
N GLU A 217 -64.07 35.91 -13.29
CA GLU A 217 -65.29 36.44 -12.68
C GLU A 217 -65.14 37.91 -12.27
N LYS A 218 -64.01 38.28 -11.67
CA LYS A 218 -63.67 39.67 -11.36
C LYS A 218 -63.64 40.54 -12.63
N THR A 219 -62.99 40.06 -13.69
CA THR A 219 -62.94 40.80 -14.97
C THR A 219 -64.33 41.00 -15.56
N ASN A 220 -65.19 39.98 -15.49
CA ASN A 220 -66.58 40.10 -15.93
C ASN A 220 -67.38 41.09 -15.06
N LEU A 221 -67.20 41.06 -13.74
CA LEU A 221 -67.84 42.01 -12.83
C LEU A 221 -67.35 43.44 -13.07
N ASP A 222 -66.06 43.64 -13.31
CA ASP A 222 -65.50 44.95 -13.66
C ASP A 222 -66.11 45.46 -14.98
N GLN A 223 -66.26 44.61 -16.00
CA GLN A 223 -66.93 44.97 -17.25
C GLN A 223 -68.42 45.32 -17.05
N GLN A 224 -69.14 44.54 -16.24
CA GLN A 224 -70.53 44.82 -15.89
C GLN A 224 -70.66 46.14 -15.12
N TRP A 225 -69.75 46.40 -14.19
CA TRP A 225 -69.71 47.65 -13.42
C TRP A 225 -69.43 48.85 -14.34
N GLN A 226 -68.46 48.75 -15.25
CA GLN A 226 -68.16 49.80 -16.24
C GLN A 226 -69.37 50.07 -17.15
N HIS A 227 -70.07 49.02 -17.57
CA HIS A 227 -71.27 49.15 -18.37
C HIS A 227 -72.40 49.86 -17.59
N TRP A 228 -72.67 49.41 -16.36
CA TRP A 228 -73.68 50.02 -15.49
C TRP A 228 -73.34 51.47 -15.14
N TYR A 229 -72.08 51.77 -14.82
CA TYR A 229 -71.61 53.12 -14.57
C TYR A 229 -71.78 54.02 -15.81
N GLY A 230 -71.47 53.51 -17.01
CA GLY A 230 -71.71 54.22 -18.26
C GLY A 230 -73.19 54.53 -18.52
N GLN A 231 -74.09 53.58 -18.23
CA GLN A 231 -75.53 53.79 -18.32
C GLN A 231 -76.02 54.83 -17.31
N LEU A 232 -75.59 54.72 -16.05
CA LEU A 232 -75.95 55.65 -14.99
C LEU A 232 -75.49 57.07 -15.35
N LYS A 233 -74.24 57.23 -15.78
CA LYS A 233 -73.68 58.51 -16.22
C LYS A 233 -74.48 59.11 -17.37
N THR A 234 -74.79 58.33 -18.40
CA THR A 234 -75.58 58.81 -19.56
C THR A 234 -77.00 59.23 -19.14
N SER A 235 -77.64 58.46 -18.26
CA SER A 235 -78.96 58.79 -17.73
C SER A 235 -78.93 60.07 -16.89
N THR A 236 -77.93 60.23 -16.02
CA THR A 236 -77.75 61.42 -15.20
C THR A 236 -77.45 62.65 -16.06
N ASP A 237 -76.55 62.54 -17.05
CA ASP A 237 -76.22 63.63 -17.97
C ASP A 237 -77.45 64.05 -18.80
N SER A 238 -78.27 63.08 -19.24
CA SER A 238 -79.53 63.36 -19.94
C SER A 238 -80.57 64.04 -19.03
N GLN A 239 -80.66 63.65 -17.75
CA GLN A 239 -81.54 64.32 -16.79
C GLN A 239 -81.05 65.74 -16.47
N ILE A 240 -79.74 65.93 -16.28
CA ILE A 240 -79.14 67.25 -16.08
C ILE A 240 -79.44 68.16 -17.28
N TYR A 241 -79.31 67.64 -18.50
CA TYR A 241 -79.65 68.38 -19.71
C TYR A 241 -81.14 68.76 -19.76
N GLN A 242 -82.04 67.83 -19.41
CA GLN A 242 -83.47 68.14 -19.30
C GLN A 242 -83.76 69.23 -18.24
N TYR A 243 -83.11 69.17 -17.07
CA TYR A 243 -83.25 70.21 -16.05
C TYR A 243 -82.70 71.56 -16.52
N GLN A 244 -81.60 71.58 -17.28
CA GLN A 244 -81.08 72.84 -17.88
C GLN A 244 -82.09 73.46 -18.84
N VAL A 245 -82.76 72.66 -19.69
CA VAL A 245 -83.80 73.14 -20.60
C VAL A 245 -84.99 73.73 -19.81
N VAL A 246 -85.44 73.05 -18.75
CA VAL A 246 -86.54 73.55 -17.89
C VAL A 246 -86.16 74.85 -17.19
N ILE A 247 -84.92 74.96 -16.69
CA ILE A 247 -84.41 76.19 -16.07
C ILE A 247 -84.36 77.34 -17.10
N GLN A 248 -83.93 77.07 -18.34
CA GLN A 248 -83.95 78.07 -19.42
C GLN A 248 -85.37 78.55 -19.75
N GLN A 249 -86.34 77.62 -19.83
CA GLN A 249 -87.75 77.96 -20.06
C GLN A 249 -88.33 78.79 -18.90
N ALA A 250 -88.00 78.44 -17.65
CA ALA A 250 -88.41 79.21 -16.48
C ALA A 250 -87.79 80.62 -16.45
N GLN A 251 -86.53 80.76 -16.88
CA GLN A 251 -85.88 82.07 -17.04
C GLN A 251 -86.54 82.91 -18.12
N GLN A 252 -86.92 82.29 -19.24
CA GLN A 252 -87.64 82.98 -20.31
C GLN A 252 -89.04 83.42 -19.88
N ALA A 253 -89.78 82.55 -19.19
CA ALA A 253 -91.06 82.90 -18.58
C ALA A 253 -90.94 84.03 -17.55
N ASN A 254 -89.87 84.03 -16.72
CA ASN A 254 -89.60 85.14 -15.80
C ASN A 254 -89.29 86.46 -16.52
N ASN A 255 -88.59 86.41 -17.66
CA ASN A 255 -88.37 87.60 -18.48
C ASN A 255 -89.69 88.12 -19.08
N ASP A 256 -90.58 87.23 -19.53
CA ASP A 256 -91.91 87.59 -20.02
C ASP A 256 -92.78 88.18 -18.89
N TYR A 257 -92.71 87.63 -17.68
CA TYR A 257 -93.38 88.20 -16.51
C TYR A 257 -92.81 89.56 -16.11
N ALA A 258 -91.49 89.74 -16.15
CA ALA A 258 -90.86 91.03 -15.89
C ALA A 258 -91.28 92.09 -16.91
N MET A 259 -91.42 91.70 -18.19
CA MET A 259 -91.91 92.57 -19.25
C MET A 259 -93.40 92.91 -19.08
N ASN A 260 -94.22 91.96 -18.63
CA ASN A 260 -95.63 92.19 -18.29
C ASN A 260 -95.81 93.07 -17.05
N ILE A 261 -94.96 92.91 -16.02
CA ILE A 261 -94.94 93.79 -14.84
C ILE A 261 -94.56 95.22 -15.25
N ALA A 262 -93.57 95.40 -16.13
CA ALA A 262 -93.22 96.71 -16.65
C ALA A 262 -94.39 97.36 -17.43
N ASN A 263 -95.11 96.59 -18.25
CA ASN A 263 -96.31 97.07 -18.96
C ASN A 263 -97.46 97.43 -18.01
N LEU A 264 -97.69 96.64 -16.96
CA LEU A 264 -98.72 96.93 -15.95
C LEU A 264 -98.36 98.13 -15.08
N GLN A 265 -97.08 98.34 -14.77
CA GLN A 265 -96.60 99.55 -14.09
C GLN A 265 -96.80 100.81 -14.94
N GLN A 266 -96.62 100.72 -16.26
CA GLN A 266 -96.95 101.82 -17.18
C GLN A 266 -98.47 102.09 -17.24
N GLN A 267 -99.31 101.05 -17.25
CA GLN A 267 -100.77 101.20 -17.22
C GLN A 267 -101.29 101.78 -15.90
N MET A 268 -100.66 101.46 -14.77
CA MET A 268 -100.98 102.07 -13.47
C MET A 268 -100.64 103.56 -13.45
N GLN A 269 -99.53 103.97 -14.07
CA GLN A 269 -99.15 105.38 -14.18
C GLN A 269 -100.18 106.17 -15.02
N ASP A 270 -100.64 105.60 -16.14
CA ASP A 270 -101.67 106.22 -17.00
C ASP A 270 -103.04 106.33 -16.28
N LEU A 271 -103.38 105.37 -15.42
CA LEU A 271 -104.61 105.40 -14.60
C LEU A 271 -104.53 106.41 -13.44
N GLU A 272 -103.36 106.61 -12.84
CA GLU A 272 -103.14 107.65 -11.83
C GLU A 272 -103.31 109.06 -12.42
N ASP A 273 -102.86 109.27 -13.66
CA ASP A 273 -103.06 110.53 -14.38
C ASP A 273 -104.54 110.77 -14.76
N GLN A 274 -105.32 109.72 -15.04
CA GLN A 274 -106.79 109.83 -15.22
C GLN A 274 -107.55 110.11 -13.92
N LEU A 275 -107.05 109.64 -12.78
CA LEU A 275 -107.66 109.85 -11.46
C LEU A 275 -107.44 111.28 -10.94
N GLN A 276 -106.37 111.95 -11.37
CA GLN A 276 -106.14 113.39 -11.17
C GLN A 276 -107.12 114.29 -11.96
N ILE A 277 -107.57 113.84 -13.14
CA ILE A 277 -108.54 114.57 -13.98
C ILE A 277 -109.97 114.48 -13.41
N THR A 278 -110.41 113.29 -12.97
CA THR A 278 -111.76 113.08 -12.40
C THR A 278 -111.97 113.73 -11.03
N LYS A 279 -110.90 113.98 -10.27
CA LYS A 279 -110.95 114.72 -9.00
C LYS A 279 -111.31 116.21 -9.16
N LYS A 280 -111.03 116.81 -10.33
CA LYS A 280 -111.43 118.19 -10.68
C LYS A 280 -112.89 118.31 -11.14
N GLU A 281 -113.53 117.22 -11.56
CA GLU A 281 -114.94 117.18 -12.00
C GLU A 281 -115.91 117.06 -10.81
N ALA A 282 -115.51 116.36 -9.74
CA ALA A 282 -116.33 116.12 -8.55
C ALA A 282 -116.56 117.37 -7.68
N ASP A 283 -115.62 118.32 -7.66
CA ASP A 283 -115.78 119.59 -6.94
C ASP A 283 -116.77 120.55 -7.62
N LYS A 284 -117.10 120.33 -8.90
CA LYS A 284 -118.04 121.16 -9.69
C LYS A 284 -119.51 120.78 -9.44
N GLN A 285 -119.81 119.54 -9.02
CA GLN A 285 -121.17 119.08 -8.72
C GLN A 285 -121.64 119.38 -7.29
N LYS A 286 -120.71 119.68 -6.37
CA LYS A 286 -121.02 120.06 -4.98
C LYS A 286 -121.58 121.49 -4.84
N GLN A 287 -121.53 122.28 -5.92
CA GLN A 287 -121.96 123.68 -5.96
C GLN A 287 -123.41 123.89 -6.46
N LEU A 288 -124.09 122.83 -6.95
CA LEU A 288 -125.46 122.91 -7.52
C LEU A 288 -126.59 122.46 -6.57
N LEU A 289 -126.28 121.81 -5.44
CA LEU A 289 -127.28 121.28 -4.49
C LEU A 289 -127.66 122.23 -3.34
N LYS A 290 -127.26 123.50 -3.42
CA LYS A 290 -127.51 124.55 -2.39
C LYS A 290 -128.59 125.58 -2.79
N GLN A 291 -129.32 125.37 -3.89
CA GLN A 291 -130.27 126.36 -4.44
C GLN A 291 -131.76 125.93 -4.51
N GLU A 292 -132.16 124.78 -3.94
CA GLU A 292 -133.53 124.24 -4.12
C GLU A 292 -134.36 124.04 -2.83
N LYS A 293 -134.01 124.69 -1.71
CA LYS A 293 -134.76 124.49 -0.43
C LYS A 293 -135.25 125.75 0.30
N ASP A 294 -135.39 126.89 -0.38
CA ASP A 294 -136.06 128.08 0.17
C ASP A 294 -137.08 128.66 -0.83
N LYS A 295 -138.38 128.35 -0.65
CA LYS A 295 -139.57 129.08 -1.14
C LYS A 295 -140.88 128.34 -0.77
N SER A 296 -141.45 128.60 0.42
CA SER A 296 -142.92 128.55 0.62
C SER A 296 -143.28 129.06 2.02
N ASN A 297 -143.55 130.37 2.14
CA ASN A 297 -144.15 131.02 3.29
C ASN A 297 -145.19 132.08 2.84
N ASP A 298 -146.27 132.18 3.64
CA ASP A 298 -147.21 133.31 3.80
C ASP A 298 -148.48 133.47 2.94
N SER A 299 -149.63 133.28 3.62
CA SER A 299 -150.82 134.16 3.58
C SER A 299 -151.84 133.71 4.65
N GLN A 300 -152.11 134.53 5.69
CA GLN A 300 -153.48 134.89 6.15
C GLN A 300 -153.48 135.56 7.52
N THR A 301 -153.30 136.88 7.50
CA THR A 301 -153.49 137.78 8.64
C THR A 301 -154.57 138.80 8.26
N GLN A 302 -155.86 138.48 8.39
CA GLN A 302 -156.91 139.51 8.18
C GLN A 302 -158.34 139.20 8.66
N PHE A 303 -158.59 138.59 9.83
CA PHE A 303 -159.96 138.46 10.35
C PHE A 303 -160.10 138.69 11.87
N GLU A 304 -159.46 139.73 12.39
CA GLU A 304 -159.38 139.96 13.83
C GLU A 304 -160.40 140.95 14.44
N ASN A 305 -161.14 141.76 13.69
CA ASN A 305 -161.92 142.87 14.30
C ASN A 305 -163.45 142.74 14.25
N THR A 306 -163.95 141.51 14.35
CA THR A 306 -165.34 141.21 14.78
C THR A 306 -165.31 140.15 15.87
N ILE A 307 -164.44 140.30 16.85
CA ILE A 307 -164.79 141.10 18.02
C ILE A 307 -166.30 141.09 18.34
N THR A 308 -166.63 140.10 19.15
CA THR A 308 -166.96 140.46 20.54
C THR A 308 -168.43 140.60 20.88
N GLN A 309 -169.38 140.54 19.94
CA GLN A 309 -170.81 140.60 20.35
C GLN A 309 -171.60 139.28 20.29
N LEU A 310 -171.16 138.26 19.55
CA LEU A 310 -171.78 136.91 19.58
C LEU A 310 -170.91 135.84 20.28
N ASN A 311 -169.83 136.32 20.90
CA ASN A 311 -168.74 135.55 21.50
C ASN A 311 -169.11 134.75 22.76
N ASP A 312 -170.32 134.79 23.33
CA ASP A 312 -170.54 134.16 24.65
C ASP A 312 -171.36 132.86 24.66
N LYS A 313 -172.04 132.49 23.57
CA LYS A 313 -172.82 131.22 23.53
C LYS A 313 -172.14 130.07 22.78
N ILE A 314 -171.32 130.36 21.77
CA ILE A 314 -170.65 129.33 20.94
C ILE A 314 -169.46 128.70 21.69
N ARG A 315 -168.80 129.44 22.59
CA ARG A 315 -167.64 129.03 23.39
C ARG A 315 -167.84 127.84 24.34
N LYS A 316 -169.07 127.36 24.55
CA LYS A 316 -169.32 126.15 25.33
C LYS A 316 -169.22 124.88 24.47
N TYR A 317 -169.74 124.89 23.25
CA TYR A 317 -169.76 123.69 22.40
C TYR A 317 -168.45 123.46 21.63
N GLU A 318 -167.64 124.49 21.39
CA GLU A 318 -166.32 124.33 20.73
C GLU A 318 -165.26 123.69 21.63
N ARG A 319 -165.36 123.84 22.96
CA ARG A 319 -164.39 123.24 23.91
C ARG A 319 -164.46 121.72 23.91
N ASP A 320 -165.65 121.14 23.80
CA ASP A 320 -165.84 119.69 23.83
C ASP A 320 -165.36 119.03 22.53
N ILE A 321 -165.52 119.70 21.37
CA ILE A 321 -165.05 119.19 20.07
C ILE A 321 -163.52 119.26 19.94
N LYS A 322 -162.88 120.32 20.49
CA LYS A 322 -161.43 120.48 20.39
C LYS A 322 -160.65 119.41 21.17
N GLN A 323 -161.12 119.03 22.36
CA GLN A 323 -160.48 117.98 23.16
C GLN A 323 -160.47 116.61 22.46
N LEU A 324 -161.50 116.29 21.68
CA LEU A 324 -161.55 115.03 20.92
C LEU A 324 -160.59 115.04 19.71
N LYS A 325 -160.37 116.20 19.08
CA LYS A 325 -159.49 116.32 17.90
C LYS A 325 -158.01 116.27 18.26
N ASP A 326 -157.63 116.89 19.38
CA ASP A 326 -156.25 116.85 19.89
C ASP A 326 -155.88 115.41 20.29
N LYS A 327 -156.79 114.67 20.92
CA LYS A 327 -156.59 113.26 21.29
C LYS A 327 -156.43 112.32 20.09
N ASN A 328 -157.09 112.62 18.96
CA ASN A 328 -156.94 111.84 17.73
C ASN A 328 -155.56 112.06 17.07
N THR A 329 -155.02 113.27 17.15
CA THR A 329 -153.71 113.62 16.57
C THR A 329 -152.56 113.00 17.35
N GLU A 330 -152.67 112.93 18.68
CA GLU A 330 -151.71 112.25 19.56
C GLU A 330 -151.64 110.74 19.25
N LEU A 331 -152.79 110.10 18.99
CA LEU A 331 -152.85 108.69 18.62
C LEU A 331 -152.19 108.40 17.25
N GLU A 332 -152.31 109.29 16.26
CA GLU A 332 -151.63 109.14 14.97
C GLU A 332 -150.10 109.28 15.07
N MET A 333 -149.60 110.20 15.90
CA MET A 333 -148.16 110.34 16.14
C MET A 333 -147.60 109.11 16.86
N ASN A 334 -148.29 108.62 17.90
CA ASN A 334 -147.89 107.39 18.59
C ASN A 334 -147.87 106.19 17.63
N TYR A 335 -148.89 106.05 16.77
CA TYR A 335 -148.92 104.96 15.78
C TYR A 335 -147.71 105.01 14.82
N ARG A 336 -147.35 106.19 14.30
CA ARG A 336 -146.17 106.33 13.40
C ARG A 336 -144.85 106.01 14.11
N ASN A 337 -144.67 106.48 15.34
CA ASN A 337 -143.46 106.19 16.12
C ASN A 337 -143.33 104.70 16.39
N THR A 338 -144.40 104.04 16.84
CA THR A 338 -144.40 102.60 17.06
C THR A 338 -144.16 101.83 15.76
N HIS A 339 -144.69 102.28 14.61
CA HIS A 339 -144.42 101.63 13.32
C HIS A 339 -142.94 101.73 12.90
N MET A 340 -142.28 102.87 13.13
CA MET A 340 -140.85 103.02 12.87
C MET A 340 -139.98 102.17 13.80
N GLU A 341 -140.33 102.08 15.08
CA GLU A 341 -139.66 101.19 16.05
C GLU A 341 -139.78 99.72 15.62
N VAL A 342 -140.96 99.29 15.15
CA VAL A 342 -141.18 97.94 14.61
C VAL A 342 -140.31 97.68 13.37
N GLN A 343 -140.18 98.64 12.45
CA GLN A 343 -139.29 98.49 11.29
C GLN A 343 -137.80 98.41 11.69
N GLY A 344 -137.37 99.20 12.68
CA GLY A 344 -136.01 99.14 13.23
C GLY A 344 -135.71 97.81 13.91
N ALA A 345 -136.65 97.28 14.69
CA ALA A 345 -136.54 95.97 15.31
C ALA A 345 -136.48 94.84 14.27
N THR A 346 -137.30 94.92 13.21
CA THR A 346 -137.32 93.93 12.11
C THR A 346 -135.97 93.89 11.36
N SER A 347 -135.39 95.05 11.09
CA SER A 347 -134.08 95.15 10.43
C SER A 347 -132.96 94.58 11.29
N THR A 348 -133.01 94.84 12.61
CA THR A 348 -132.05 94.30 13.58
C THR A 348 -132.14 92.78 13.67
N LEU A 349 -133.36 92.23 13.68
CA LEU A 349 -133.59 90.78 13.68
C LEU A 349 -133.00 90.11 12.44
N SER A 350 -133.23 90.68 11.25
CA SER A 350 -132.72 90.12 9.99
C SER A 350 -131.17 90.15 9.91
N SER A 351 -130.56 91.21 10.45
CA SER A 351 -129.09 91.27 10.61
C SER A 351 -128.58 90.17 11.55
N LYS A 352 -129.27 89.93 12.67
CA LYS A 352 -128.88 88.89 13.63
C LYS A 352 -129.08 87.48 13.08
N GLU A 353 -130.11 87.22 12.28
CA GLU A 353 -130.27 85.95 11.56
C GLU A 353 -129.13 85.68 10.58
N THR A 354 -128.67 86.72 9.87
CA THR A 354 -127.55 86.59 8.93
C THR A 354 -126.23 86.30 9.65
N GLU A 355 -125.99 86.99 10.78
CA GLU A 355 -124.85 86.72 11.66
C GLU A 355 -124.87 85.27 12.19
N ASN A 356 -126.03 84.79 12.64
CA ASN A 356 -126.21 83.41 13.08
C ASN A 356 -125.92 82.39 11.97
N LYS A 357 -126.36 82.62 10.73
CA LYS A 357 -126.04 81.73 9.59
C LYS A 357 -124.54 81.67 9.30
N LYS A 358 -123.84 82.80 9.43
CA LYS A 358 -122.38 82.88 9.26
C LYS A 358 -121.65 82.10 10.36
N LEU A 359 -122.06 82.29 11.62
CA LEU A 359 -121.51 81.54 12.75
C LEU A 359 -121.75 80.03 12.61
N LEU A 360 -122.94 79.60 12.18
CA LEU A 360 -123.23 78.19 11.92
C LEU A 360 -122.30 77.59 10.84
N SER A 361 -122.05 78.36 9.78
CA SER A 361 -121.14 77.93 8.70
C SER A 361 -119.70 77.82 9.19
N GLN A 362 -119.23 78.74 10.03
CA GLN A 362 -117.92 78.67 10.68
C GLN A 362 -117.80 77.46 11.62
N ILE A 363 -118.82 77.19 12.43
CA ILE A 363 -118.88 76.02 13.30
C ILE A 363 -118.77 74.73 12.49
N ASN A 364 -119.49 74.63 11.37
CA ASN A 364 -119.41 73.45 10.50
C ASN A 364 -118.02 73.28 9.88
N SER A 365 -117.39 74.37 9.43
CA SER A 365 -116.01 74.33 8.92
C SER A 365 -115.02 73.88 9.99
N LEU A 366 -115.12 74.41 11.21
CA LEU A 366 -114.26 74.03 12.32
C LEU A 366 -114.45 72.55 12.70
N LYS A 367 -115.69 72.06 12.67
CA LYS A 367 -116.00 70.65 12.92
C LYS A 367 -115.33 69.74 11.89
N SER A 368 -115.36 70.10 10.61
CA SER A 368 -114.65 69.36 9.56
C SER A 368 -113.13 69.41 9.75
N THR A 369 -112.56 70.55 10.14
CA THR A 369 -111.13 70.65 10.46
C THR A 369 -110.74 69.76 11.64
N ILE A 370 -111.57 69.73 12.71
CA ILE A 370 -111.34 68.86 13.86
C ILE A 370 -111.36 67.38 13.43
N GLN A 371 -112.32 66.97 12.61
CA GLN A 371 -112.38 65.59 12.10
C GLN A 371 -111.15 65.20 11.28
N GLN A 372 -110.65 66.12 10.44
CA GLN A 372 -109.42 65.88 9.69
C GLN A 372 -108.21 65.76 10.61
N LEU A 373 -108.09 66.63 11.62
CA LEU A 373 -107.00 66.57 12.60
C LEU A 373 -107.06 65.29 13.45
N GLU A 374 -108.26 64.83 13.82
CA GLU A 374 -108.44 63.55 14.51
C GLU A 374 -107.98 62.37 13.64
N TYR A 375 -108.32 62.39 12.35
CA TYR A 375 -107.86 61.39 11.38
C TYR A 375 -106.34 61.41 11.22
N ASP A 376 -105.74 62.59 11.03
CA ASP A 376 -104.29 62.74 10.88
C ASP A 376 -103.56 62.27 12.14
N ASN A 377 -104.11 62.57 13.33
CA ASN A 377 -103.55 62.14 14.60
C ASN A 377 -103.61 60.60 14.75
N GLN A 378 -104.70 59.95 14.31
CA GLN A 378 -104.77 58.49 14.26
C GLN A 378 -103.72 57.89 13.30
N GLN A 379 -103.52 58.49 12.11
CA GLN A 379 -102.49 58.03 11.18
C GLN A 379 -101.08 58.20 11.73
N LEU A 380 -100.80 59.32 12.40
CA LEU A 380 -99.53 59.54 13.09
C LEU A 380 -99.31 58.53 14.21
N GLN A 381 -100.35 58.19 14.98
CA GLN A 381 -100.26 57.19 16.03
C GLN A 381 -99.95 55.79 15.47
N ILE A 382 -100.57 55.41 14.35
CA ILE A 382 -100.24 54.18 13.61
C ILE A 382 -98.80 54.22 13.10
N HIS A 383 -98.35 55.36 12.56
CA HIS A 383 -96.98 55.52 12.09
C HIS A 383 -95.96 55.38 13.23
N ILE A 384 -96.23 55.96 14.39
CA ILE A 384 -95.42 55.82 15.60
C ILE A 384 -95.34 54.35 16.01
N GLN A 385 -96.48 53.64 16.08
CA GLN A 385 -96.49 52.20 16.41
C GLN A 385 -95.66 51.37 15.44
N ASN A 386 -95.72 51.69 14.14
CA ASN A 386 -94.90 51.01 13.13
C ASN A 386 -93.40 51.30 13.28
N LEU A 387 -93.04 52.53 13.65
CA LEU A 387 -91.65 52.90 13.93
C LEU A 387 -91.14 52.22 15.22
N GLU A 388 -91.95 52.17 16.27
CA GLU A 388 -91.64 51.44 17.51
C GLU A 388 -91.41 49.96 17.22
N ALA A 389 -92.27 49.33 16.42
CA ALA A 389 -92.09 47.94 15.98
C ALA A 389 -90.78 47.74 15.20
N LYS A 390 -90.43 48.67 14.29
CA LYS A 390 -89.15 48.62 13.57
C LYS A 390 -87.95 48.81 14.50
N ILE A 391 -88.04 49.68 15.51
CA ILE A 391 -86.99 49.88 16.50
C ILE A 391 -86.76 48.59 17.29
N VAL A 392 -87.82 47.91 17.71
CA VAL A 392 -87.72 46.61 18.40
C VAL A 392 -87.07 45.55 17.50
N ASP A 393 -87.49 45.47 16.23
CA ASP A 393 -86.93 44.50 15.29
C ASP A 393 -85.44 44.78 15.01
N GLN A 394 -85.05 46.05 14.83
CA GLN A 394 -83.66 46.46 14.68
C GLN A 394 -82.84 46.20 15.95
N ALA A 395 -83.40 46.44 17.14
CA ALA A 395 -82.75 46.12 18.41
C ALA A 395 -82.49 44.61 18.53
N GLN A 396 -83.44 43.78 18.09
CA GLN A 396 -83.27 42.32 18.05
C GLN A 396 -82.22 41.89 17.03
N GLN A 397 -82.17 42.52 15.85
CA GLN A 397 -81.12 42.27 14.87
C GLN A 397 -79.73 42.65 15.41
N ILE A 398 -79.60 43.80 16.07
CA ILE A 398 -78.36 44.22 16.74
C ILE A 398 -77.98 43.22 17.84
N PHE A 399 -78.93 42.76 18.64
CA PHE A 399 -78.67 41.74 19.66
C PHE A 399 -78.13 40.44 19.05
N ASN A 400 -78.75 39.96 17.98
CA ASN A 400 -78.31 38.74 17.28
C ASN A 400 -76.93 38.93 16.64
N LEU A 401 -76.66 40.09 16.05
CA LEU A 401 -75.34 40.42 15.49
C LEU A 401 -74.26 40.47 16.58
N ASN A 402 -74.56 41.05 17.74
CA ASN A 402 -73.63 41.05 18.89
C ASN A 402 -73.35 39.63 19.38
N GLN A 403 -74.37 38.77 19.48
CA GLN A 403 -74.14 37.35 19.82
C GLN A 403 -73.27 36.63 18.78
N ASN A 404 -73.48 36.90 17.49
CA ASN A 404 -72.63 36.34 16.44
C ASN A 404 -71.19 36.86 16.53
N ILE A 405 -71.01 38.15 16.85
CA ILE A 405 -69.68 38.75 17.07
C ILE A 405 -68.99 38.08 18.26
N ASP A 406 -69.70 37.87 19.38
CA ASP A 406 -69.15 37.19 20.56
C ASP A 406 -68.74 35.75 20.21
N GLN A 407 -69.58 35.00 19.51
CA GLN A 407 -69.25 33.64 19.05
C GLN A 407 -68.04 33.61 18.11
N LEU A 408 -67.96 34.57 17.18
CA LEU A 408 -66.82 34.68 16.27
C LEU A 408 -65.54 35.05 17.02
N ASN A 409 -65.62 35.91 18.04
CA ASN A 409 -64.50 36.25 18.90
C ASN A 409 -64.01 35.03 19.69
N ASP A 410 -64.93 34.24 20.25
CA ASP A 410 -64.60 32.98 20.92
C ASP A 410 -63.92 31.99 19.96
N GLN A 411 -64.43 31.86 18.73
CA GLN A 411 -63.79 31.03 17.69
C GLN A 411 -62.39 31.55 17.32
N ILE A 412 -62.23 32.86 17.18
CA ILE A 412 -60.93 33.49 16.91
C ILE A 412 -59.95 33.16 18.04
N ASP A 413 -60.37 33.25 19.30
CA ASP A 413 -59.50 32.98 20.43
C ASP A 413 -59.15 31.48 20.55
N GLN A 414 -60.09 30.58 20.23
CA GLN A 414 -59.81 29.15 20.10
C GLN A 414 -58.79 28.86 18.99
N LEU A 415 -58.96 29.47 17.82
CA LEU A 415 -58.04 29.33 16.69
C LEU A 415 -56.66 29.91 17.01
N LYS A 416 -56.57 31.06 17.69
CA LYS A 416 -55.28 31.60 18.18
C LYS A 416 -54.57 30.62 19.11
N GLU A 417 -55.31 30.00 20.02
CA GLU A 417 -54.74 29.03 20.96
C GLU A 417 -54.31 27.73 20.26
N GLU A 418 -55.07 27.29 19.24
CA GLU A 418 -54.67 26.15 18.40
C GLU A 418 -53.42 26.48 17.57
N ILE A 419 -53.34 27.67 16.97
CA ILE A 419 -52.15 28.17 16.27
C ILE A 419 -50.96 28.21 17.24
N ARG A 420 -51.15 28.68 18.48
CA ARG A 420 -50.09 28.70 19.50
C ARG A 420 -49.60 27.29 19.83
N LYS A 421 -50.50 26.33 20.01
CA LYS A 421 -50.17 24.92 20.24
C LYS A 421 -49.42 24.31 19.05
N LYS A 422 -49.90 24.56 17.82
CA LYS A 422 -49.22 24.11 16.59
C LYS A 422 -47.85 24.75 16.41
N GLY A 423 -47.68 26.02 16.80
CA GLY A 423 -46.38 26.69 16.84
C GLY A 423 -45.41 26.02 17.82
N LEU A 424 -45.86 25.71 19.04
CA LEU A 424 -45.05 24.97 20.01
C LEU A 424 -44.72 23.55 19.53
N GLU A 425 -45.65 22.85 18.89
CA GLU A 425 -45.42 21.54 18.28
C GLU A 425 -44.38 21.64 17.15
N SER A 426 -44.48 22.67 16.30
CA SER A 426 -43.52 22.94 15.23
C SER A 426 -42.13 23.26 15.78
N ASP A 427 -42.02 24.03 16.86
CA ASP A 427 -40.75 24.33 17.52
C ASP A 427 -40.13 23.07 18.14
N LYS A 428 -40.96 22.22 18.76
CA LYS A 428 -40.55 20.93 19.27
C LYS A 428 -40.03 20.03 18.15
N GLN A 429 -40.79 19.87 17.06
CA GLN A 429 -40.38 19.09 15.89
C GLN A 429 -39.08 19.62 15.27
N LYS A 430 -38.90 20.95 15.25
CA LYS A 430 -37.66 21.57 14.74
C LYS A 430 -36.46 21.27 15.65
N ASN A 431 -36.67 21.23 16.96
CA ASN A 431 -35.63 20.83 17.92
C ASN A 431 -35.34 19.33 17.84
N ASP A 432 -36.35 18.49 17.71
CA ASP A 432 -36.21 17.04 17.50
C ASP A 432 -35.44 16.77 16.19
N TYR A 433 -35.78 17.47 15.11
CA TYR A 433 -35.05 17.42 13.85
C TYR A 433 -33.58 17.82 14.02
N ARG A 434 -33.28 18.91 14.75
CA ARG A 434 -31.89 19.30 15.05
C ARG A 434 -31.15 18.24 15.85
N SER A 435 -31.82 17.60 16.82
CA SER A 435 -31.22 16.53 17.61
C SER A 435 -30.94 15.29 16.76
N LEU A 436 -31.89 14.89 15.91
CA LEU A 436 -31.72 13.80 14.96
C LEU A 436 -30.63 14.11 13.92
N GLN A 437 -30.52 15.34 13.45
CA GLN A 437 -29.45 15.79 12.56
C GLN A 437 -28.08 15.66 13.26
N GLN A 438 -27.97 16.07 14.51
CA GLN A 438 -26.73 15.91 15.30
C GLN A 438 -26.40 14.43 15.56
N GLN A 439 -27.40 13.60 15.86
CA GLN A 439 -27.22 12.15 15.98
C GLN A 439 -26.75 11.53 14.67
N LYS A 440 -27.36 11.92 13.53
CA LYS A 440 -26.92 11.50 12.21
C LYS A 440 -25.47 11.89 11.95
N GLU A 441 -25.08 13.12 12.21
CA GLU A 441 -23.68 13.57 12.06
C GLU A 441 -22.70 12.86 13.01
N SER A 442 -23.17 12.43 14.18
CA SER A 442 -22.39 11.59 15.08
C SER A 442 -22.22 10.17 14.52
N ILE A 443 -23.29 9.57 14.03
CA ILE A 443 -23.30 8.24 13.43
C ILE A 443 -22.47 8.24 12.14
N ASP A 444 -22.59 9.26 11.29
CA ASP A 444 -21.79 9.40 10.07
C ASP A 444 -20.29 9.44 10.41
N ARG A 445 -19.91 10.18 11.46
CA ARG A 445 -18.52 10.19 11.96
C ARG A 445 -18.08 8.82 12.47
N GLU A 446 -18.91 8.15 13.26
CA GLU A 446 -18.62 6.80 13.78
C GLU A 446 -18.50 5.78 12.63
N CYS A 447 -19.40 5.82 11.64
CA CYS A 447 -19.33 5.00 10.44
C CYS A 447 -18.06 5.27 9.64
N GLN A 448 -17.63 6.53 9.57
CA GLN A 448 -16.40 6.90 8.85
C GLN A 448 -15.15 6.45 9.60
N GLU A 449 -15.14 6.53 10.94
CA GLU A 449 -14.10 5.92 11.77
C GLU A 449 -14.07 4.39 11.66
N LEU A 450 -15.23 3.74 11.72
CA LEU A 450 -15.33 2.28 11.54
C LEU A 450 -14.90 1.86 10.13
N LYS A 451 -15.23 2.64 9.10
CA LYS A 451 -14.75 2.40 7.73
C LYS A 451 -13.23 2.52 7.63
N ASN A 452 -12.65 3.52 8.30
CA ASN A 452 -11.19 3.68 8.37
C ASN A 452 -10.53 2.55 9.16
N GLN A 453 -11.13 2.11 10.27
CA GLN A 453 -10.66 0.96 11.05
C GLN A 453 -10.76 -0.34 10.24
N LEU A 454 -11.86 -0.56 9.54
CA LEU A 454 -12.04 -1.70 8.65
C LEU A 454 -11.00 -1.71 7.53
N GLN A 455 -10.73 -0.55 6.93
CA GLN A 455 -9.70 -0.41 5.90
C GLN A 455 -8.30 -0.75 6.45
N ARG A 456 -7.95 -0.25 7.63
CA ARG A 456 -6.68 -0.60 8.31
C ARG A 456 -6.61 -2.09 8.64
N SER A 457 -7.67 -2.68 9.18
CA SER A 457 -7.73 -4.12 9.46
C SER A 457 -7.62 -4.94 8.18
N LYS A 458 -8.21 -4.48 7.06
CA LYS A 458 -8.09 -5.13 5.76
C LYS A 458 -6.67 -5.07 5.23
N GLU A 459 -6.00 -3.93 5.35
CA GLU A 459 -4.58 -3.76 5.01
C GLU A 459 -3.69 -4.62 5.92
N GLU A 460 -3.97 -4.72 7.21
CA GLU A 460 -3.25 -5.60 8.14
C GLU A 460 -3.45 -7.08 7.82
N ILE A 461 -4.67 -7.49 7.44
CA ILE A 461 -4.95 -8.87 6.98
C ILE A 461 -4.20 -9.14 5.68
N GLU A 462 -4.22 -8.22 4.72
CA GLU A 462 -3.51 -8.36 3.44
C GLU A 462 -1.98 -8.42 3.65
N ILE A 463 -1.43 -7.65 4.59
CA ILE A 463 -0.03 -7.74 5.01
C ILE A 463 0.26 -9.10 5.66
N LYS A 464 -0.63 -9.59 6.53
CA LYS A 464 -0.46 -10.91 7.18
C LYS A 464 -0.64 -12.08 6.22
N GLU A 465 -1.56 -11.99 5.26
CA GLU A 465 -1.74 -12.98 4.19
C GLU A 465 -0.54 -13.01 3.27
N ASN A 466 -0.04 -11.85 2.84
CA ASN A 466 1.20 -11.74 2.08
C ASN A 466 2.40 -12.29 2.89
N GLY A 467 2.47 -11.98 4.19
CA GLY A 467 3.45 -12.55 5.11
C GLY A 467 3.33 -14.08 5.22
N GLY A 468 2.12 -14.61 5.32
CA GLY A 468 1.82 -16.04 5.30
C GLY A 468 2.24 -16.71 3.99
N GLN A 469 1.98 -16.07 2.85
CA GLN A 469 2.40 -16.56 1.53
C GLN A 469 3.93 -16.57 1.39
N VAL A 470 4.61 -15.53 1.90
CA VAL A 470 6.08 -15.45 1.95
C VAL A 470 6.64 -16.56 2.81
N ILE A 471 6.09 -16.76 4.02
CA ILE A 471 6.50 -17.85 4.93
C ILE A 471 6.23 -19.22 4.29
N GLN A 472 5.10 -19.41 3.60
CA GLN A 472 4.77 -20.67 2.94
C GLN A 472 5.69 -20.97 1.75
N ASN A 473 6.08 -19.93 1.00
CA ASN A 473 7.09 -20.02 -0.04
C ASN A 473 8.48 -20.32 0.53
N GLU A 474 8.81 -19.74 1.69
CA GLU A 474 10.07 -19.98 2.39
C GLU A 474 10.13 -21.40 2.98
N ILE A 475 9.04 -21.88 3.59
CA ILE A 475 8.86 -23.28 4.00
C ILE A 475 9.01 -24.23 2.80
N SER A 476 8.44 -23.89 1.64
CA SER A 476 8.57 -24.71 0.43
C SER A 476 10.01 -24.72 -0.11
N LYS A 477 10.71 -23.58 -0.08
CA LYS A 477 12.14 -23.49 -0.41
C LYS A 477 13.00 -24.29 0.56
N LEU A 478 12.75 -24.17 1.87
CA LEU A 478 13.44 -24.91 2.91
C LEU A 478 13.18 -26.41 2.78
N LYS A 479 11.95 -26.84 2.49
CA LYS A 479 11.64 -28.25 2.18
C LYS A 479 12.45 -28.75 0.99
N ASN A 480 12.49 -28.01 -0.11
CA ASN A 480 13.27 -28.39 -1.28
C ASN A 480 14.79 -28.40 -0.99
N GLN A 481 15.29 -27.49 -0.16
CA GLN A 481 16.67 -27.50 0.30
C GLN A 481 16.96 -28.71 1.18
N ILE A 482 16.08 -29.06 2.11
CA ILE A 482 16.18 -30.27 2.94
C ILE A 482 16.22 -31.50 2.05
N THR A 483 15.30 -31.65 1.09
CA THR A 483 15.29 -32.80 0.17
C THR A 483 16.57 -32.87 -0.68
N LYS A 484 17.12 -31.72 -1.08
CA LYS A 484 18.39 -31.66 -1.82
C LYS A 484 19.57 -32.05 -0.93
N LEU A 485 19.63 -31.55 0.30
CA LEU A 485 20.65 -31.90 1.29
C LEU A 485 20.57 -33.37 1.69
N GLU A 486 19.36 -33.93 1.87
CA GLU A 486 19.14 -35.36 2.11
C GLU A 486 19.67 -36.20 0.96
N LYS A 487 19.43 -35.76 -0.29
CA LYS A 487 20.01 -36.42 -1.48
C LYS A 487 21.53 -36.31 -1.50
N ASP A 488 22.10 -35.13 -1.25
CA ASP A 488 23.55 -34.90 -1.22
C ASP A 488 24.22 -35.73 -0.11
N ILE A 489 23.59 -35.84 1.07
CA ILE A 489 24.04 -36.70 2.17
C ILE A 489 24.01 -38.17 1.74
N ASN A 490 22.97 -38.60 1.05
CA ASN A 490 22.83 -39.99 0.60
C ASN A 490 23.88 -40.33 -0.49
N ASP A 491 24.11 -39.41 -1.42
CA ASP A 491 25.14 -39.53 -2.46
C ASP A 491 26.54 -39.52 -1.84
N GLN A 492 26.80 -38.67 -0.84
CA GLN A 492 28.06 -38.68 -0.09
C GLN A 492 28.24 -39.96 0.74
N THR A 493 27.16 -40.49 1.30
CA THR A 493 27.21 -41.76 2.04
C THR A 493 27.60 -42.91 1.10
N LYS A 494 27.05 -42.95 -0.12
CA LYS A 494 27.47 -43.91 -1.15
C LYS A 494 28.92 -43.72 -1.57
N LEU A 495 29.35 -42.48 -1.81
CA LEU A 495 30.74 -42.18 -2.16
C LEU A 495 31.70 -42.61 -1.03
N ASN A 496 31.31 -42.41 0.22
CA ASN A 496 32.10 -42.87 1.37
C ASN A 496 32.19 -44.39 1.46
N GLN A 497 31.10 -45.11 1.17
CA GLN A 497 31.11 -46.57 1.08
C GLN A 497 32.05 -47.06 -0.03
N GLU A 498 31.98 -46.44 -1.22
CA GLU A 498 32.89 -46.75 -2.33
C GLU A 498 34.36 -46.45 -1.96
N ASN A 499 34.62 -45.34 -1.27
CA ASN A 499 35.97 -44.99 -0.81
C ASN A 499 36.46 -45.96 0.26
N GLN A 500 35.61 -46.40 1.19
CA GLN A 500 35.97 -47.44 2.16
C GLN A 500 36.32 -48.76 1.48
N GLU A 501 35.62 -49.12 0.41
CA GLU A 501 35.93 -50.32 -0.37
C GLU A 501 37.25 -50.17 -1.15
N LYS A 502 37.50 -49.00 -1.76
CA LYS A 502 38.82 -48.69 -2.36
C LYS A 502 39.94 -48.73 -1.34
N ILE A 503 39.73 -48.21 -0.13
CA ILE A 503 40.69 -48.28 0.97
C ILE A 503 40.97 -49.73 1.35
N ARG A 504 39.94 -50.60 1.44
CA ARG A 504 40.14 -52.04 1.65
C ARG A 504 40.98 -52.66 0.54
N GLN A 505 40.66 -52.38 -0.72
CA GLN A 505 41.42 -52.87 -1.88
C GLN A 505 42.89 -52.42 -1.83
N PHE A 506 43.14 -51.13 -1.54
CA PHE A 506 44.50 -50.63 -1.38
C PHE A 506 45.22 -51.26 -0.20
N LYS A 507 44.53 -51.52 0.91
CA LYS A 507 45.11 -52.21 2.07
C LYS A 507 45.54 -53.63 1.70
N THR A 508 44.73 -54.36 0.95
CA THR A 508 45.08 -55.69 0.41
C THR A 508 46.25 -55.61 -0.57
N GLN A 509 46.29 -54.60 -1.46
CA GLN A 509 47.42 -54.38 -2.36
C GLN A 509 48.71 -54.07 -1.60
N ILE A 510 48.66 -53.24 -0.57
CA ILE A 510 49.80 -52.95 0.31
C ILE A 510 50.29 -54.23 0.98
N THR A 511 49.40 -55.04 1.58
CA THR A 511 49.80 -56.32 2.18
C THR A 511 50.43 -57.27 1.16
N THR A 512 49.95 -57.27 -0.08
CA THR A 512 50.55 -58.05 -1.18
C THR A 512 51.94 -57.52 -1.53
N LYS A 513 52.10 -56.20 -1.62
CA LYS A 513 53.39 -55.54 -1.89
C LYS A 513 54.38 -55.71 -0.74
N ASP A 514 53.94 -55.68 0.51
CA ASP A 514 54.79 -55.99 1.67
C ASP A 514 55.29 -57.42 1.62
N GLY A 515 54.44 -58.38 1.18
CA GLY A 515 54.86 -59.75 0.92
C GLY A 515 55.86 -59.87 -0.23
N GLU A 516 55.69 -59.11 -1.32
CA GLU A 516 56.68 -59.01 -2.40
C GLU A 516 57.99 -58.39 -1.90
N ILE A 517 57.95 -57.35 -1.07
CA ILE A 517 59.11 -56.70 -0.46
C ILE A 517 59.85 -57.68 0.44
N SER A 518 59.16 -58.39 1.34
CA SER A 518 59.79 -59.45 2.16
C SER A 518 60.49 -60.51 1.30
N ASN A 519 59.87 -60.93 0.19
CA ASN A 519 60.52 -61.86 -0.74
C ASN A 519 61.74 -61.25 -1.45
N LEU A 520 61.69 -59.96 -1.80
CA LEU A 520 62.81 -59.24 -2.36
C LEU A 520 63.93 -59.03 -1.34
N GLU A 521 63.63 -58.77 -0.07
CA GLU A 521 64.59 -58.67 1.03
C GLU A 521 65.29 -60.02 1.26
N ILE A 522 64.57 -61.14 1.18
CA ILE A 522 65.16 -62.48 1.20
C ILE A 522 66.12 -62.66 0.02
N LYS A 523 65.73 -62.28 -1.21
CA LYS A 523 66.61 -62.33 -2.38
C LYS A 523 67.80 -61.39 -2.25
N LEU A 524 67.62 -60.20 -1.67
CA LEU A 524 68.68 -59.22 -1.46
C LEU A 524 69.71 -59.76 -0.46
N ASN A 525 69.27 -60.39 0.62
CA ASN A 525 70.16 -61.08 1.57
C ASN A 525 70.91 -62.25 0.91
N GLN A 526 70.26 -63.00 0.02
CA GLN A 526 70.93 -64.05 -0.77
C GLN A 526 72.00 -63.46 -1.71
N LEU A 527 71.67 -62.37 -2.42
CA LEU A 527 72.61 -61.67 -3.29
C LEU A 527 73.75 -61.03 -2.51
N GLN A 528 73.50 -60.46 -1.32
CA GLN A 528 74.56 -59.93 -0.44
C GLN A 528 75.53 -61.03 0.03
N ASN A 529 75.03 -62.24 0.30
CA ASN A 529 75.89 -63.38 0.62
C ASN A 529 76.70 -63.84 -0.60
N GLN A 530 76.13 -63.81 -1.80
CA GLN A 530 76.88 -64.07 -3.05
C GLN A 530 77.91 -62.96 -3.34
N LEU A 531 77.58 -61.70 -3.05
CA LEU A 531 78.49 -60.55 -3.14
C LEU A 531 79.66 -60.70 -2.17
N LYS A 532 79.44 -61.13 -0.92
CA LYS A 532 80.55 -61.43 0.01
C LYS A 532 81.49 -62.50 -0.54
N GLN A 533 80.95 -63.56 -1.13
CA GLN A 533 81.76 -64.60 -1.77
C GLN A 533 82.53 -64.06 -2.99
N LYS A 534 81.91 -63.17 -3.77
CA LYS A 534 82.57 -62.51 -4.92
C LYS A 534 83.60 -61.47 -4.50
N ASP A 535 83.39 -60.72 -3.41
CA ASP A 535 84.38 -59.79 -2.85
C ASP A 535 85.61 -60.52 -2.31
N GLU A 536 85.44 -61.75 -1.81
CA GLU A 536 86.53 -62.62 -1.40
C GLU A 536 87.31 -63.14 -2.62
N GLN A 537 86.61 -63.40 -3.74
CA GLN A 537 87.23 -63.73 -5.03
C GLN A 537 87.93 -62.52 -5.67
N ILE A 538 87.35 -61.32 -5.58
CA ILE A 538 87.95 -60.06 -6.05
C ILE A 538 89.18 -59.69 -5.21
N ARG A 539 89.22 -59.99 -3.91
CA ARG A 539 90.45 -59.82 -3.10
C ARG A 539 91.59 -60.70 -3.61
N ASN A 540 91.29 -61.90 -4.09
CA ASN A 540 92.28 -62.78 -4.72
C ASN A 540 92.71 -62.24 -6.11
N ASP A 541 91.79 -61.69 -6.90
CA ASP A 541 92.09 -61.08 -8.21
C ASP A 541 92.81 -59.71 -8.08
N GLN A 542 92.58 -58.97 -6.99
CA GLN A 542 93.26 -57.70 -6.69
C GLN A 542 94.72 -57.89 -6.28
N ALA A 543 95.06 -59.03 -5.67
CA ALA A 543 96.46 -59.42 -5.45
C ALA A 543 97.18 -59.69 -6.79
N ALA A 544 96.47 -60.15 -7.82
CA ALA A 544 97.01 -60.31 -9.18
C ALA A 544 97.09 -58.98 -9.96
N ASN A 545 96.11 -58.08 -9.79
CA ASN A 545 96.08 -56.78 -10.48
C ASN A 545 97.02 -55.70 -9.89
N GLN A 546 97.52 -55.84 -8.67
CA GLN A 546 98.60 -54.99 -8.16
C GLN A 546 99.91 -55.12 -8.96
N GLN A 547 100.11 -56.23 -9.68
CA GLN A 547 101.22 -56.39 -10.62
C GLN A 547 101.01 -55.62 -11.94
N PHE A 548 99.77 -55.36 -12.35
CA PHE A 548 99.45 -54.58 -13.57
C PHE A 548 99.47 -53.06 -13.34
N LYS A 549 99.17 -52.62 -12.11
CA LYS A 549 99.03 -51.18 -11.78
C LYS A 549 100.34 -50.39 -11.85
N GLN A 550 101.51 -51.05 -11.74
CA GLN A 550 102.81 -50.41 -11.95
C GLN A 550 103.10 -50.01 -13.41
N GLN A 551 102.32 -50.50 -14.39
CA GLN A 551 102.50 -50.15 -15.82
C GLN A 551 101.66 -48.95 -16.31
N MET A 552 100.54 -48.61 -15.65
CA MET A 552 99.59 -47.59 -16.15
C MET A 552 99.86 -46.16 -15.64
N ASP A 553 100.64 -45.99 -14.57
CA ASP A 553 100.91 -44.67 -13.97
C ASP A 553 101.78 -43.75 -14.87
N LEU A 554 102.31 -44.25 -15.98
CA LEU A 554 103.03 -43.47 -16.99
C LEU A 554 102.13 -42.69 -17.97
N ILE A 555 100.83 -43.02 -18.08
CA ILE A 555 99.96 -42.51 -19.15
C ILE A 555 99.06 -41.34 -18.70
N ASN A 556 98.73 -41.24 -17.41
CA ASN A 556 97.72 -40.29 -16.91
C ASN A 556 98.23 -38.86 -16.61
N GLN A 557 99.49 -38.53 -16.89
CA GLN A 557 99.99 -37.16 -16.74
C GLN A 557 99.56 -36.20 -17.88
N GLY A 558 98.93 -36.68 -18.96
CA GLY A 558 98.62 -35.86 -20.15
C GLY A 558 97.28 -35.11 -20.15
N MET A 559 96.24 -35.56 -19.43
CA MET A 559 94.86 -35.07 -19.64
C MET A 559 94.42 -33.91 -18.74
N LYS A 560 95.31 -33.37 -17.91
CA LYS A 560 94.96 -32.37 -16.87
C LYS A 560 94.98 -30.91 -17.36
N SER A 561 95.17 -30.66 -18.66
CA SER A 561 95.48 -29.33 -19.24
C SER A 561 94.31 -28.65 -19.97
N GLU A 562 93.17 -29.30 -20.22
CA GLU A 562 92.13 -28.76 -21.14
C GLU A 562 90.83 -28.28 -20.47
N ILE A 563 90.65 -28.46 -19.16
CA ILE A 563 89.38 -28.15 -18.47
C ILE A 563 89.32 -26.68 -17.97
N GLU A 564 90.42 -25.92 -18.03
CA GLU A 564 90.54 -24.58 -17.43
C GLU A 564 90.02 -23.42 -18.32
N GLN A 565 89.57 -23.65 -19.57
CA GLN A 565 89.27 -22.55 -20.52
C GLN A 565 87.78 -22.18 -20.74
N SER A 566 86.79 -22.86 -20.14
CA SER A 566 85.38 -22.65 -20.50
C SER A 566 84.53 -21.75 -19.57
N ASN A 567 85.05 -21.24 -18.45
CA ASN A 567 84.23 -20.59 -17.40
C ASN A 567 84.29 -19.05 -17.35
N GLN A 568 84.28 -18.33 -18.48
CA GLN A 568 84.48 -16.86 -18.48
C GLN A 568 83.54 -15.98 -19.34
N LYS A 569 82.25 -16.31 -19.54
CA LYS A 569 81.31 -15.37 -20.20
C LYS A 569 79.88 -15.26 -19.61
N LEU A 570 79.76 -14.40 -18.59
CA LEU A 570 78.83 -13.24 -18.51
C LEU A 570 77.32 -13.52 -18.32
N GLU A 571 76.63 -13.21 -17.21
CA GLU A 571 76.85 -12.26 -16.09
C GLU A 571 76.60 -10.74 -16.39
N ILE A 572 75.78 -10.39 -17.40
CA ILE A 572 75.30 -9.00 -17.64
C ILE A 572 73.80 -8.97 -18.04
N LYS A 573 72.89 -9.15 -17.09
CA LYS A 573 71.45 -8.79 -17.30
C LYS A 573 70.77 -8.10 -16.11
N ASP A 574 71.44 -7.99 -14.97
CA ASP A 574 70.88 -7.44 -13.72
C ASP A 574 70.93 -5.91 -13.57
N HIS A 575 71.33 -5.16 -14.61
CA HIS A 575 71.59 -3.71 -14.46
C HIS A 575 70.56 -2.75 -15.09
N ILE A 576 69.51 -3.24 -15.77
CA ILE A 576 68.55 -2.36 -16.47
C ILE A 576 67.26 -2.08 -15.65
N LEU A 577 66.99 -2.86 -14.60
CA LEU A 577 65.71 -2.84 -13.87
C LEU A 577 65.53 -1.71 -12.83
N LYS A 578 66.39 -0.69 -12.81
CA LYS A 578 66.43 0.31 -11.71
C LYS A 578 66.15 1.78 -12.09
N LYS A 579 65.62 2.10 -13.29
CA LYS A 579 65.65 3.50 -13.78
C LYS A 579 64.38 4.18 -14.32
N LEU A 580 63.17 3.67 -14.10
CA LEU A 580 61.93 4.35 -14.57
C LEU A 580 60.82 4.36 -13.51
N SER A 581 61.07 5.10 -12.41
CA SER A 581 60.06 5.44 -11.40
C SER A 581 60.19 6.91 -11.02
N LYS A 582 59.42 7.80 -11.68
CA LYS A 582 58.84 9.08 -11.17
C LYS A 582 58.27 9.99 -12.29
N GLN A 583 57.22 10.75 -11.91
CA GLN A 583 56.53 11.87 -12.62
C GLN A 583 55.50 11.44 -13.69
N MET A 584 54.26 11.95 -13.76
CA MET A 584 53.76 13.33 -13.53
C MET A 584 52.31 13.37 -12.97
N GLN A 585 52.04 14.44 -12.23
CA GLN A 585 50.72 15.01 -11.90
C GLN A 585 50.32 16.01 -13.01
N ASP A 586 49.03 16.37 -12.97
CA ASP A 586 48.27 17.35 -13.78
C ASP A 586 47.80 16.89 -15.17
N ASP A 587 46.48 16.78 -15.36
CA ASP A 587 45.77 17.55 -16.39
C ASP A 587 44.23 17.41 -16.36
N LYS A 588 43.58 18.56 -16.62
CA LYS A 588 42.16 18.71 -16.91
C LYS A 588 41.86 18.09 -18.29
N TYR A 589 41.11 16.98 -18.34
CA TYR A 589 40.65 16.40 -19.59
C TYR A 589 39.15 16.08 -19.55
N TYR A 590 38.37 16.87 -20.29
CA TYR A 590 37.01 16.55 -20.71
C TYR A 590 37.08 15.76 -22.02
N ASP A 591 37.79 14.63 -22.03
CA ASP A 591 37.89 13.81 -23.23
C ASP A 591 36.73 12.84 -23.37
N LYS A 592 36.15 12.88 -24.57
CA LYS A 592 35.09 11.99 -25.05
C LYS A 592 35.49 10.53 -24.80
N VAL A 593 34.72 9.81 -23.98
CA VAL A 593 34.95 8.38 -23.75
C VAL A 593 34.74 7.60 -25.06
N ILE A 594 35.80 6.94 -25.50
CA ILE A 594 35.83 6.05 -26.67
C ILE A 594 35.89 4.61 -26.15
N GLY A 595 34.93 3.78 -26.52
CA GLY A 595 34.95 2.36 -26.18
C GLY A 595 35.88 1.56 -27.07
N LEU A 596 36.21 0.36 -26.61
CA LEU A 596 37.19 -0.49 -27.24
C LEU A 596 36.69 -1.09 -28.55
N MET A 597 35.42 -1.47 -28.60
CA MET A 597 34.79 -2.04 -29.77
C MET A 597 34.68 -1.01 -30.91
N ASP A 598 34.40 0.25 -30.60
CA ASP A 598 34.44 1.38 -31.55
C ASP A 598 35.81 1.48 -32.25
N LYS A 599 36.90 1.40 -31.50
CA LYS A 599 38.26 1.44 -32.05
C LYS A 599 38.60 0.18 -32.83
N LEU A 600 38.20 -0.98 -32.33
CA LEU A 600 38.46 -2.26 -32.99
C LEU A 600 37.76 -2.34 -34.35
N MET A 601 36.51 -1.88 -34.45
CA MET A 601 35.72 -1.94 -35.67
C MET A 601 36.09 -0.85 -36.70
N GLN A 602 36.84 0.18 -36.28
CA GLN A 602 37.51 1.14 -37.19
C GLN A 602 38.80 0.58 -37.80
N SER A 603 39.29 -0.58 -37.34
CA SER A 603 40.45 -1.23 -37.92
C SER A 603 40.17 -1.64 -39.37
N PRO A 604 41.15 -1.50 -40.30
CA PRO A 604 40.98 -1.95 -41.69
C PRO A 604 40.75 -3.46 -41.80
N ASN A 605 41.20 -4.24 -40.82
CA ASN A 605 41.06 -5.69 -40.79
C ASN A 605 39.83 -6.09 -39.98
N LYS A 606 38.91 -6.82 -40.62
CA LYS A 606 37.77 -7.45 -39.93
C LYS A 606 38.27 -8.46 -38.90
N ILE A 607 37.48 -8.74 -37.85
CA ILE A 607 37.87 -9.60 -36.73
C ILE A 607 38.39 -10.98 -37.19
N TYR A 608 37.74 -11.63 -38.17
CA TYR A 608 38.19 -12.94 -38.68
C TYR A 608 39.43 -12.89 -39.58
N GLN A 609 39.83 -11.69 -39.99
CA GLN A 609 41.02 -11.45 -40.79
C GLN A 609 42.19 -10.96 -39.94
N ILE A 610 42.03 -10.88 -38.61
CA ILE A 610 43.07 -10.36 -37.72
C ILE A 610 44.36 -11.19 -37.80
N GLU A 611 44.26 -12.50 -38.03
CA GLU A 611 45.42 -13.37 -38.24
C GLU A 611 46.18 -13.09 -39.55
N LYS A 612 45.57 -12.35 -40.48
CA LYS A 612 46.20 -11.89 -41.73
C LYS A 612 46.83 -10.51 -41.60
N ASP A 613 46.63 -9.83 -40.48
CA ASP A 613 47.25 -8.53 -40.24
C ASP A 613 48.76 -8.72 -40.07
N GLN A 614 49.52 -8.27 -41.06
CA GLN A 614 50.98 -8.41 -41.07
C GLN A 614 51.66 -7.67 -39.93
N ASN A 615 50.96 -6.71 -39.30
CA ASN A 615 51.48 -5.95 -38.18
C ASN A 615 51.15 -6.59 -36.81
N ALA A 616 50.22 -7.54 -36.76
CA ALA A 616 49.85 -8.21 -35.52
C ALA A 616 50.70 -9.47 -35.30
N GLN A 617 51.45 -9.51 -34.20
CA GLN A 617 52.16 -10.71 -33.76
C GLN A 617 51.24 -11.55 -32.89
N PHE A 618 51.21 -12.85 -33.14
CA PHE A 618 50.41 -13.80 -32.35
C PHE A 618 51.31 -14.86 -31.71
N ASP A 619 50.95 -15.29 -30.50
CA ASP A 619 51.51 -16.47 -29.85
C ASP A 619 50.41 -17.44 -29.44
N LEU A 620 50.77 -18.72 -29.40
CA LEU A 620 49.88 -19.80 -29.00
C LEU A 620 50.07 -20.06 -27.51
N LYS A 621 49.01 -19.94 -26.71
CA LYS A 621 49.09 -20.08 -25.25
C LYS A 621 47.91 -20.83 -24.65
N ASP A 622 48.19 -21.63 -23.63
CA ASP A 622 47.21 -22.42 -22.90
C ASP A 622 46.62 -21.68 -21.69
N TYR A 623 45.31 -21.80 -21.53
CA TYR A 623 44.54 -21.18 -20.47
C TYR A 623 43.52 -22.16 -19.88
N GLU A 624 43.23 -21.98 -18.60
CA GLU A 624 41.94 -22.42 -18.03
C GLU A 624 40.92 -21.31 -18.26
N ILE A 625 39.70 -21.67 -18.66
CA ILE A 625 38.64 -20.70 -18.96
C ILE A 625 37.46 -20.87 -18.00
N PHE A 626 36.96 -19.73 -17.53
CA PHE A 626 35.79 -19.63 -16.68
C PHE A 626 34.76 -18.76 -17.39
N GLU A 627 33.56 -19.29 -17.66
CA GLU A 627 32.44 -18.47 -18.10
C GLU A 627 31.87 -17.73 -16.89
N ILE A 628 31.73 -16.42 -17.02
CA ILE A 628 31.08 -15.61 -16.00
C ILE A 628 29.57 -15.70 -16.25
N THR A 629 28.82 -15.94 -15.18
CA THR A 629 27.36 -15.89 -15.18
C THR A 629 26.89 -15.13 -13.94
N PHE A 630 25.59 -14.92 -13.78
CA PHE A 630 25.07 -14.28 -12.57
C PHE A 630 23.81 -14.96 -12.03
N GLU A 631 23.62 -14.87 -10.72
CA GLU A 631 22.42 -15.35 -10.05
C GLU A 631 21.30 -14.33 -10.17
N PHE A 632 20.44 -14.51 -11.17
CA PHE A 632 19.34 -13.58 -11.48
C PHE A 632 18.50 -13.20 -10.25
N ASN A 633 18.09 -14.18 -9.43
CA ASN A 633 17.25 -13.91 -8.26
C ASN A 633 18.00 -13.09 -7.20
N LYS A 634 19.28 -13.38 -6.95
CA LYS A 634 20.09 -12.63 -5.99
C LYS A 634 20.32 -11.20 -6.47
N ALA A 635 20.61 -11.01 -7.76
CA ALA A 635 20.78 -9.70 -8.37
C ALA A 635 19.49 -8.87 -8.29
N LYS A 636 18.34 -9.50 -8.58
CA LYS A 636 17.02 -8.87 -8.42
C LYS A 636 16.78 -8.41 -6.98
N GLU A 637 17.11 -9.22 -5.99
CA GLU A 637 16.99 -8.85 -4.56
C GLU A 637 17.90 -7.69 -4.18
N LEU A 638 19.15 -7.64 -4.66
CA LEU A 638 20.04 -6.50 -4.43
C LEU A 638 19.47 -5.21 -5.04
N LEU A 639 18.92 -5.28 -6.26
CA LEU A 639 18.30 -4.13 -6.91
C LEU A 639 17.03 -3.66 -6.19
N LYS A 640 16.20 -4.57 -5.68
CA LYS A 640 15.04 -4.24 -4.82
C LYS A 640 15.44 -3.44 -3.58
N LYS A 641 16.60 -3.76 -3.00
CA LYS A 641 17.15 -3.09 -1.81
C LYS A 641 17.98 -1.84 -2.13
N ASN A 642 18.08 -1.46 -3.41
CA ASN A 642 18.98 -0.40 -3.90
C ASN A 642 20.46 -0.63 -3.52
N GLN A 643 20.88 -1.89 -3.39
CA GLN A 643 22.24 -2.31 -3.05
C GLN A 643 23.03 -2.72 -4.30
N TYR A 644 22.85 -1.97 -5.40
CA TYR A 644 23.47 -2.29 -6.69
C TYR A 644 25.01 -2.26 -6.63
N PHE A 645 25.63 -1.52 -5.71
CA PHE A 645 27.08 -1.51 -5.51
C PHE A 645 27.66 -2.84 -5.01
N LEU A 646 26.83 -3.81 -4.60
CA LEU A 646 27.25 -5.16 -4.18
C LEU A 646 27.08 -6.21 -5.30
N PHE A 647 26.95 -5.78 -6.56
CA PHE A 647 26.60 -6.68 -7.67
C PHE A 647 27.63 -7.78 -7.93
N GLU A 648 28.89 -7.60 -7.53
CA GLU A 648 29.93 -8.66 -7.53
C GLU A 648 29.46 -9.93 -6.84
N GLN A 649 28.66 -9.80 -5.78
CA GLN A 649 28.21 -10.94 -4.99
C GLN A 649 27.26 -11.85 -5.77
N CYS A 650 26.74 -11.39 -6.91
CA CYS A 650 25.86 -12.16 -7.78
C CYS A 650 26.61 -12.88 -8.90
N LEU A 651 27.90 -12.64 -9.08
CA LEU A 651 28.68 -13.19 -10.18
C LEU A 651 29.20 -14.59 -9.83
N ASN A 652 29.04 -15.51 -10.77
CA ASN A 652 29.44 -16.91 -10.66
C ASN A 652 30.50 -17.24 -11.71
N LYS A 653 31.52 -18.00 -11.29
CA LYS A 653 32.60 -18.50 -12.15
C LYS A 653 32.40 -19.96 -12.47
N ASN A 654 31.96 -20.24 -13.70
CA ASN A 654 31.71 -21.59 -14.15
C ASN A 654 32.90 -22.09 -14.98
N PRO A 655 33.69 -23.05 -14.48
CA PRO A 655 34.82 -23.59 -15.25
C PRO A 655 34.30 -24.25 -16.53
N LYS A 656 34.93 -23.92 -17.67
CA LYS A 656 34.63 -24.48 -19.00
C LYS A 656 35.79 -25.33 -19.53
N GLY A 657 36.71 -25.73 -18.67
CA GLY A 657 37.88 -26.53 -19.03
C GLY A 657 39.01 -25.68 -19.59
N ASN A 658 39.79 -26.29 -20.46
CA ASN A 658 41.00 -25.72 -21.03
C ASN A 658 40.76 -25.19 -22.43
N VAL A 659 41.46 -24.11 -22.78
CA VAL A 659 41.51 -23.55 -24.14
C VAL A 659 42.94 -23.23 -24.52
N LYS A 660 43.26 -23.44 -25.79
CA LYS A 660 44.49 -22.96 -26.41
C LYS A 660 44.14 -21.82 -27.36
N LEU A 661 44.65 -20.64 -27.06
CA LEU A 661 44.36 -19.42 -27.80
C LEU A 661 45.56 -19.04 -28.65
N ASN A 662 45.31 -18.67 -29.91
CA ASN A 662 46.26 -17.88 -30.69
C ASN A 662 45.93 -16.41 -30.41
N ARG A 663 46.72 -15.77 -29.54
CA ARG A 663 46.42 -14.44 -28.98
C ARG A 663 47.32 -13.39 -29.61
N SER A 664 46.80 -12.19 -29.82
CA SER A 664 47.62 -11.04 -30.23
C SER A 664 48.53 -10.64 -29.06
N ILE A 665 49.82 -10.49 -29.33
CA ILE A 665 50.83 -10.05 -28.36
C ILE A 665 50.71 -8.54 -28.11
N GLN A 666 50.32 -7.80 -29.15
CA GLN A 666 50.14 -6.34 -29.12
C GLN A 666 48.65 -6.00 -29.10
N PRO A 667 48.25 -4.87 -28.50
CA PRO A 667 46.85 -4.45 -28.52
C PRO A 667 46.39 -4.18 -29.95
N ASN A 668 45.23 -4.70 -30.32
CA ASN A 668 44.58 -4.45 -31.60
C ASN A 668 43.77 -3.16 -31.60
N ALA A 669 43.40 -2.68 -30.41
CA ALA A 669 42.71 -1.41 -30.21
C ALA A 669 43.00 -0.88 -28.80
N ASP A 670 43.09 0.45 -28.66
CA ASP A 670 43.18 1.14 -27.38
C ASP A 670 41.98 2.07 -27.23
N SER A 671 41.25 1.91 -26.13
CA SER A 671 40.11 2.73 -25.73
C SER A 671 40.51 3.73 -24.65
N THR A 672 39.56 4.52 -24.14
CA THR A 672 39.83 5.40 -22.99
C THR A 672 40.26 4.63 -21.74
N PHE A 673 39.73 3.41 -21.54
CA PHE A 673 39.96 2.64 -20.30
C PHE A 673 40.71 1.33 -20.51
N PHE A 674 40.69 0.78 -21.73
CA PHE A 674 41.16 -0.57 -21.99
C PHE A 674 42.11 -0.64 -23.18
N LYS A 675 43.08 -1.54 -23.08
CA LYS A 675 43.78 -2.13 -24.22
C LYS A 675 43.10 -3.44 -24.60
N GLY A 676 42.77 -3.60 -25.87
CA GLY A 676 42.07 -4.76 -26.41
C GLY A 676 42.99 -5.66 -27.20
N TYR A 677 43.00 -6.95 -26.87
CA TYR A 677 43.77 -7.96 -27.58
C TYR A 677 42.81 -9.03 -28.10
N LEU A 678 42.78 -9.21 -29.41
CA LEU A 678 42.03 -10.27 -30.05
C LEU A 678 42.77 -11.59 -29.92
N SER A 679 42.01 -12.63 -29.64
CA SER A 679 42.48 -14.01 -29.56
C SER A 679 41.48 -14.92 -30.26
N ILE A 680 41.97 -15.97 -30.90
CA ILE A 680 41.11 -17.02 -31.48
C ILE A 680 41.36 -18.34 -30.78
N VAL A 681 40.28 -19.03 -30.44
CA VAL A 681 40.33 -20.34 -29.79
C VAL A 681 40.69 -21.40 -30.84
N LYS A 682 41.90 -21.97 -30.77
CA LYS A 682 42.36 -23.04 -31.67
C LYS A 682 41.93 -24.43 -31.18
N GLU A 683 42.06 -24.65 -29.88
CA GLU A 683 41.66 -25.90 -29.20
C GLU A 683 40.86 -25.55 -27.94
N ALA A 684 39.87 -26.37 -27.59
CA ALA A 684 39.03 -26.20 -26.41
C ALA A 684 38.48 -27.55 -25.96
N ASP A 685 38.36 -27.75 -24.64
CA ASP A 685 37.64 -28.91 -24.09
C ASP A 685 36.14 -28.85 -24.45
N GLN A 686 35.57 -27.65 -24.54
CA GLN A 686 34.19 -27.42 -24.96
C GLN A 686 34.13 -27.01 -26.43
N ASN A 687 33.55 -27.87 -27.26
CA ASN A 687 33.48 -27.67 -28.72
C ASN A 687 32.82 -26.34 -29.13
N GLU A 688 31.90 -25.80 -28.33
CA GLU A 688 31.22 -24.53 -28.62
C GLU A 688 32.17 -23.31 -28.64
N LEU A 689 33.32 -23.42 -27.98
CA LEU A 689 34.31 -22.34 -27.92
C LEU A 689 35.30 -22.40 -29.09
N LYS A 690 35.45 -23.54 -29.75
CA LYS A 690 36.45 -23.72 -30.81
C LYS A 690 36.15 -22.81 -32.01
N GLY A 691 37.17 -22.08 -32.46
CA GLY A 691 37.06 -21.12 -33.56
C GLY A 691 36.36 -19.80 -33.20
N LYS A 692 35.99 -19.59 -31.92
CA LYS A 692 35.45 -18.31 -31.46
C LYS A 692 36.55 -17.29 -31.23
N TYR A 693 36.20 -16.01 -31.37
CA TYR A 693 37.08 -14.89 -31.13
C TYR A 693 36.78 -14.29 -29.76
N PHE A 694 37.83 -14.05 -28.98
CA PHE A 694 37.77 -13.36 -27.70
C PHE A 694 38.51 -12.03 -27.80
N LEU A 695 37.90 -10.99 -27.24
CA LEU A 695 38.52 -9.71 -27.00
C LEU A 695 38.91 -9.65 -25.52
N ARG A 696 40.19 -9.88 -25.27
CA ARG A 696 40.81 -9.69 -23.95
C ARG A 696 40.96 -8.20 -23.68
N LYS A 697 40.45 -7.74 -22.54
CA LYS A 697 40.52 -6.32 -22.15
C LYS A 697 41.43 -6.17 -20.93
N GLU A 698 42.43 -5.30 -21.06
CA GLU A 698 43.34 -4.95 -19.97
C GLU A 698 43.15 -3.48 -19.60
N LEU A 699 42.97 -3.18 -18.31
CA LEU A 699 42.82 -1.81 -17.82
C LEU A 699 44.13 -1.02 -18.05
N ILE A 700 44.01 0.13 -18.72
CA ILE A 700 45.17 1.02 -18.95
C ILE A 700 45.74 1.52 -17.63
N SER A 701 44.90 1.75 -16.62
CA SER A 701 45.31 2.23 -15.30
C SER A 701 46.12 1.21 -14.50
N GLN A 702 45.95 -0.09 -14.75
CA GLN A 702 46.61 -1.15 -13.99
C GLN A 702 47.94 -1.58 -14.62
N ASN A 703 48.16 -1.40 -15.93
CA ASN A 703 49.40 -1.78 -16.65
C ASN A 703 49.90 -3.22 -16.46
N HIS A 704 49.18 -4.07 -15.73
CA HIS A 704 49.49 -5.48 -15.48
C HIS A 704 48.20 -6.32 -15.47
N PRO A 705 48.29 -7.64 -15.74
CA PRO A 705 47.16 -8.56 -15.58
C PRO A 705 46.60 -8.56 -14.15
N PHE A 706 45.39 -9.09 -13.97
CA PHE A 706 44.82 -9.30 -12.63
C PHE A 706 45.57 -10.45 -11.95
N THR A 707 45.78 -10.35 -10.64
CA THR A 707 46.41 -11.41 -9.83
C THR A 707 45.40 -12.31 -9.13
N ASN A 708 44.13 -11.89 -9.12
CA ASN A 708 43.01 -12.63 -8.56
C ASN A 708 41.88 -12.75 -9.61
N ILE A 709 41.28 -13.94 -9.70
CA ILE A 709 40.11 -14.19 -10.54
C ILE A 709 38.93 -13.28 -10.19
N ASP A 710 38.73 -12.97 -8.91
CA ASP A 710 37.59 -12.17 -8.47
C ASP A 710 37.71 -10.73 -8.98
N GLU A 711 38.92 -10.15 -8.97
CA GLU A 711 39.20 -8.83 -9.56
C GLU A 711 38.91 -8.80 -11.07
N ALA A 712 39.31 -9.85 -11.79
CA ALA A 712 39.02 -9.96 -13.22
C ALA A 712 37.51 -10.07 -13.50
N ILE A 713 36.78 -10.78 -12.64
CA ILE A 713 35.32 -10.93 -12.78
C ILE A 713 34.59 -9.61 -12.51
N GLU A 714 35.10 -8.73 -11.65
CA GLU A 714 34.46 -7.43 -11.38
C GLU A 714 34.30 -6.57 -12.64
N MET A 715 35.11 -6.80 -13.68
CA MET A 715 34.97 -6.14 -14.98
C MET A 715 33.66 -6.46 -15.70
N SER A 716 32.98 -7.54 -15.30
CA SER A 716 31.68 -7.94 -15.86
C SER A 716 30.47 -7.27 -15.20
N LYS A 717 30.66 -6.52 -14.10
CA LYS A 717 29.56 -5.89 -13.32
C LYS A 717 28.62 -5.08 -14.21
N ASN A 718 29.18 -4.18 -15.04
CA ASN A 718 28.39 -3.31 -15.94
C ASN A 718 27.55 -4.13 -16.92
N ASN A 719 28.16 -5.15 -17.52
CA ASN A 719 27.54 -5.98 -18.53
C ASN A 719 26.38 -6.81 -17.95
N PHE A 720 26.55 -7.42 -16.77
CA PHE A 720 25.48 -8.22 -16.17
C PHE A 720 24.36 -7.38 -15.56
N LEU A 721 24.65 -6.21 -14.99
CA LEU A 721 23.59 -5.28 -14.58
C LEU A 721 22.78 -4.84 -15.80
N CYS A 722 23.46 -4.52 -16.90
CA CYS A 722 22.79 -4.20 -18.17
C CYS A 722 21.94 -5.37 -18.68
N GLN A 723 22.46 -6.59 -18.66
CA GLN A 723 21.72 -7.78 -19.09
C GLN A 723 20.41 -7.94 -18.31
N LEU A 724 20.49 -7.91 -16.97
CA LEU A 724 19.36 -8.05 -16.07
C LEU A 724 18.28 -6.98 -16.35
N LEU A 725 18.70 -5.73 -16.50
CA LEU A 725 17.78 -4.62 -16.75
C LEU A 725 17.18 -4.66 -18.15
N MET A 726 17.94 -5.11 -19.15
CA MET A 726 17.46 -5.25 -20.53
C MET A 726 16.41 -6.37 -20.64
N GLU A 727 16.60 -7.47 -19.91
CA GLU A 727 15.59 -8.53 -19.77
C GLU A 727 14.29 -8.01 -19.11
N GLN A 728 14.41 -7.16 -18.07
CA GLN A 728 13.24 -6.51 -17.48
C GLN A 728 12.55 -5.54 -18.43
N PHE A 729 13.33 -4.74 -19.15
CA PHE A 729 12.80 -3.80 -20.12
C PHE A 729 12.02 -4.51 -21.21
N ASN A 730 12.57 -5.58 -21.81
CA ASN A 730 11.87 -6.41 -22.80
C ASN A 730 10.58 -7.02 -22.24
N LYS A 731 10.59 -7.50 -20.99
CA LYS A 731 9.37 -8.01 -20.33
C LYS A 731 8.27 -6.93 -20.22
N ILE A 732 8.65 -5.69 -19.96
CA ILE A 732 7.71 -4.55 -19.89
C ILE A 732 7.21 -4.18 -21.28
N LEU A 733 8.10 -4.08 -22.27
CA LEU A 733 7.69 -3.83 -23.67
C LEU A 733 6.67 -4.86 -24.14
N LYS A 734 6.91 -6.14 -23.86
CA LYS A 734 5.99 -7.24 -24.15
C LYS A 734 4.63 -7.06 -23.48
N SER A 735 4.58 -6.67 -22.20
CA SER A 735 3.33 -6.44 -21.47
C SER A 735 2.52 -5.27 -22.05
N GLN A 736 3.21 -4.30 -22.63
CA GLN A 736 2.63 -3.12 -23.29
C GLN A 736 2.39 -3.31 -24.79
N LYS A 737 2.62 -4.51 -25.35
CA LYS A 737 2.53 -4.80 -26.79
C LYS A 737 3.41 -3.87 -27.66
N LEU A 738 4.54 -3.44 -27.11
CA LEU A 738 5.58 -2.70 -27.83
C LEU A 738 6.58 -3.67 -28.45
N ILE A 739 7.39 -3.18 -29.40
CA ILE A 739 8.39 -4.00 -30.09
C ILE A 739 9.51 -4.33 -29.10
N GLU A 740 9.86 -5.61 -28.96
CA GLU A 740 10.98 -6.05 -28.11
C GLU A 740 12.30 -5.98 -28.88
N GLY A 741 13.41 -5.72 -28.18
CA GLY A 741 14.74 -5.82 -28.77
C GLY A 741 15.28 -7.24 -28.67
N ASP A 742 15.73 -7.81 -29.78
CA ASP A 742 16.45 -9.10 -29.82
C ASP A 742 17.97 -8.90 -29.70
N TYR A 743 18.38 -8.17 -28.66
CA TYR A 743 19.78 -7.90 -28.34
C TYR A 743 20.21 -8.68 -27.11
N GLN A 744 21.48 -9.07 -27.06
CA GLN A 744 22.05 -9.84 -25.97
C GLN A 744 23.40 -9.25 -25.57
N ILE A 745 23.69 -9.22 -24.28
CA ILE A 745 25.05 -8.90 -23.83
C ILE A 745 26.00 -9.99 -24.33
N ALA A 746 27.19 -9.61 -24.77
CA ALA A 746 28.22 -10.56 -25.17
C ALA A 746 28.55 -11.54 -24.05
N ARG A 747 28.89 -12.80 -24.39
CA ARG A 747 29.32 -13.79 -23.38
C ARG A 747 30.67 -13.37 -22.81
N GLN A 748 30.83 -13.51 -21.50
CA GLN A 748 31.97 -12.99 -20.76
C GLN A 748 32.73 -14.13 -20.10
N PHE A 749 34.06 -14.02 -20.10
CA PHE A 749 34.94 -15.07 -19.63
C PHE A 749 36.10 -14.48 -18.82
N VAL A 750 36.67 -15.28 -17.93
CA VAL A 750 38.01 -15.06 -17.40
C VAL A 750 38.93 -16.17 -17.87
N LEU A 751 40.10 -15.78 -18.35
CA LEU A 751 41.19 -16.69 -18.68
C LEU A 751 42.23 -16.68 -17.56
N LYS A 752 42.55 -17.85 -17.02
CA LYS A 752 43.69 -18.04 -16.11
C LYS A 752 44.85 -18.63 -16.91
N SER A 753 45.98 -17.93 -16.96
CA SER A 753 47.19 -18.44 -17.60
C SER A 753 47.67 -19.72 -16.90
N LYS A 754 48.02 -20.78 -17.65
CA LYS A 754 48.55 -22.00 -17.02
C LYS A 754 49.97 -21.83 -16.49
N ASP A 755 50.76 -20.97 -17.12
CA ASP A 755 52.18 -20.80 -16.78
C ASP A 755 52.42 -19.79 -15.65
N LYS A 756 51.39 -19.03 -15.29
CA LYS A 756 51.50 -17.86 -14.39
C LYS A 756 50.17 -17.63 -13.68
N GLU A 757 50.21 -17.15 -12.45
CA GLU A 757 49.02 -16.68 -11.71
C GLU A 757 48.56 -15.30 -12.23
N GLU A 758 48.19 -15.26 -13.51
CA GLU A 758 47.66 -14.09 -14.21
C GLU A 758 46.25 -14.38 -14.73
N TYR A 759 45.33 -13.46 -14.50
CA TYR A 759 43.92 -13.55 -14.89
C TYR A 759 43.58 -12.43 -15.87
N TYR A 760 42.73 -12.75 -16.85
CA TYR A 760 42.37 -11.83 -17.92
C TYR A 760 40.87 -11.86 -18.20
N TYR A 761 40.21 -10.70 -18.11
CA TYR A 761 38.82 -10.53 -18.51
C TYR A 761 38.69 -10.50 -20.03
N CYS A 762 37.73 -11.25 -20.56
CA CYS A 762 37.50 -11.40 -22.00
C CYS A 762 36.02 -11.36 -22.34
N GLU A 763 35.70 -10.81 -23.51
CA GLU A 763 34.37 -10.92 -24.12
C GLU A 763 34.45 -11.74 -25.40
N MET A 764 33.47 -12.60 -25.63
CA MET A 764 33.32 -13.25 -26.93
C MET A 764 32.77 -12.24 -27.94
N VAL A 765 33.46 -12.13 -29.08
CA VAL A 765 33.09 -11.19 -30.12
C VAL A 765 32.66 -11.94 -31.36
N GLU A 766 31.55 -11.51 -31.93
CA GLU A 766 30.98 -12.01 -33.17
C GLU A 766 31.02 -10.90 -34.21
N GLU A 767 31.18 -11.26 -35.48
CA GLU A 767 31.14 -10.25 -36.54
C GLU A 767 29.69 -9.82 -36.78
N GLY A 768 29.49 -8.52 -36.93
CA GLY A 768 28.22 -7.92 -37.27
C GLY A 768 28.40 -6.45 -37.65
N GLU A 769 27.30 -5.81 -38.01
CA GLU A 769 27.30 -4.36 -38.20
C GLU A 769 27.59 -3.69 -36.86
N PHE A 770 28.65 -2.91 -36.81
CA PHE A 770 29.01 -2.13 -35.63
C PHE A 770 28.19 -0.85 -35.59
N LYS A 771 27.62 -0.54 -34.42
CA LYS A 771 26.93 0.72 -34.19
C LYS A 771 27.12 1.18 -32.75
N LYS A 772 27.58 2.41 -32.58
CA LYS A 772 27.53 3.13 -31.31
C LYS A 772 26.15 3.80 -31.18
N ILE A 773 25.46 3.54 -30.08
CA ILE A 773 24.07 3.99 -29.89
C ILE A 773 24.01 5.28 -29.06
N ASN A 774 24.77 5.36 -27.97
CA ASN A 774 24.78 6.53 -27.09
C ASN A 774 26.12 6.70 -26.34
N GLY A 775 26.16 7.70 -25.44
CA GLY A 775 27.33 8.05 -24.61
C GLY A 775 28.22 9.13 -25.21
N GLY A 776 28.70 10.04 -24.36
CA GLY A 776 29.46 11.23 -24.75
C GLY A 776 28.66 12.21 -25.62
N THR A 777 29.31 12.85 -26.61
CA THR A 777 28.69 13.85 -27.51
C THR A 777 27.91 13.26 -28.69
N PHE A 778 27.44 12.02 -28.58
CA PHE A 778 26.76 11.33 -29.68
C PHE A 778 25.33 11.85 -29.87
N LYS A 779 25.02 12.30 -31.09
CA LYS A 779 23.65 12.63 -31.49
C LYS A 779 22.94 11.37 -32.00
N PRO A 780 21.84 10.93 -31.36
CA PRO A 780 21.04 9.80 -31.82
C PRO A 780 20.71 9.90 -33.32
N LYS A 781 20.79 8.78 -34.03
CA LYS A 781 20.26 8.68 -35.40
C LYS A 781 18.84 8.13 -35.35
N LEU A 782 18.07 8.39 -36.41
CA LEU A 782 16.73 7.85 -36.60
C LEU A 782 16.82 6.37 -37.03
N SER A 783 16.92 5.45 -36.06
CA SER A 783 16.71 4.03 -36.33
C SER A 783 15.95 3.36 -35.19
N GLU A 784 15.31 2.23 -35.50
CA GLU A 784 14.60 1.40 -34.51
C GLU A 784 15.52 0.96 -33.37
N THR A 785 16.73 0.51 -33.70
CA THR A 785 17.80 0.20 -32.73
C THR A 785 18.16 1.39 -31.82
N ASP A 786 18.29 2.61 -32.37
CA ASP A 786 18.60 3.78 -31.55
C ASP A 786 17.42 4.13 -30.64
N SER A 787 16.18 4.00 -31.14
CA SER A 787 14.98 4.16 -30.34
C SER A 787 14.95 3.17 -29.18
N TYR A 788 15.24 1.89 -29.41
CA TYR A 788 15.23 0.84 -28.39
C TYR A 788 16.23 1.14 -27.26
N PHE A 789 17.50 1.37 -27.59
CA PHE A 789 18.54 1.54 -26.57
C PHE A 789 18.45 2.90 -25.86
N ASN A 790 18.00 3.96 -26.53
CA ASN A 790 17.75 5.24 -25.85
C ASN A 790 16.55 5.14 -24.90
N ALA A 791 15.49 4.43 -25.30
CA ALA A 791 14.38 4.09 -24.41
C ALA A 791 14.84 3.18 -23.25
N PHE A 792 15.73 2.22 -23.49
CA PHE A 792 16.31 1.37 -22.46
C PHE A 792 17.15 2.17 -21.45
N SER A 793 18.05 3.04 -21.89
CA SER A 793 18.83 3.89 -20.99
C SER A 793 17.93 4.82 -20.16
N LYS A 794 16.87 5.37 -20.76
CA LYS A 794 15.86 6.17 -20.05
C LYS A 794 15.04 5.31 -19.07
N PHE A 795 14.71 4.08 -19.45
CA PHE A 795 14.08 3.08 -18.58
C PHE A 795 14.94 2.84 -17.36
N VAL A 796 16.22 2.56 -17.52
CA VAL A 796 17.14 2.29 -16.42
C VAL A 796 17.25 3.47 -15.46
N TYR A 797 17.30 4.69 -15.99
CA TYR A 797 17.34 5.89 -15.15
C TYR A 797 16.06 6.07 -14.31
N ALA A 798 14.89 5.89 -14.91
CA ALA A 798 13.62 5.92 -14.18
C ALA A 798 13.50 4.75 -13.19
N PHE A 799 13.93 3.55 -13.60
CA PHE A 799 13.90 2.32 -12.83
C PHE A 799 14.77 2.36 -11.58
N SER A 800 15.95 2.97 -11.70
CA SER A 800 16.87 3.17 -10.59
C SER A 800 16.44 4.31 -9.66
N LYS A 801 15.30 4.98 -9.92
CA LYS A 801 14.88 6.22 -9.25
C LYS A 801 15.99 7.27 -9.31
N GLU A 802 16.53 7.46 -10.50
CA GLU A 802 17.53 8.47 -10.83
C GLU A 802 18.92 8.23 -10.19
N ASN A 803 19.18 7.05 -9.63
CA ASN A 803 20.45 6.73 -8.97
C ASN A 803 21.57 6.37 -9.96
N TYR A 804 21.22 5.74 -11.08
CA TYR A 804 22.19 5.34 -12.10
C TYR A 804 21.56 5.21 -13.49
N ILE A 805 22.40 5.30 -14.50
CA ILE A 805 22.04 5.17 -15.91
C ILE A 805 23.05 4.28 -16.64
N ILE A 806 22.61 3.68 -17.75
CA ILE A 806 23.50 2.93 -18.63
C ILE A 806 23.71 3.72 -19.91
N THR A 807 24.96 4.06 -20.22
CA THR A 807 25.36 4.76 -21.45
C THR A 807 26.48 4.02 -22.16
N HIS A 808 27.02 4.61 -23.24
CA HIS A 808 28.07 4.02 -24.06
C HIS A 808 27.71 2.67 -24.69
N LEU A 809 26.41 2.42 -24.90
CA LEU A 809 25.93 1.19 -25.52
C LEU A 809 26.45 1.09 -26.95
N GLN A 810 27.19 0.02 -27.21
CA GLN A 810 27.72 -0.31 -28.53
C GLN A 810 27.23 -1.69 -28.92
N ILE A 811 26.83 -1.85 -30.17
CA ILE A 811 26.42 -3.15 -30.70
C ILE A 811 27.32 -3.59 -31.83
N CYS A 812 27.51 -4.89 -31.93
CA CYS A 812 28.08 -5.57 -33.08
C CYS A 812 27.12 -6.69 -33.46
N GLY A 813 26.34 -6.48 -34.53
CA GLY A 813 25.19 -7.33 -34.84
C GLY A 813 24.14 -7.26 -33.72
N LYS A 814 23.85 -8.40 -33.08
CA LYS A 814 22.90 -8.49 -31.95
C LYS A 814 23.58 -8.46 -30.58
N LYS A 815 24.91 -8.39 -30.53
CA LYS A 815 25.68 -8.41 -29.28
C LYS A 815 25.98 -7.00 -28.81
N VAL A 816 25.71 -6.72 -27.54
CA VAL A 816 25.97 -5.43 -26.89
C VAL A 816 27.30 -5.52 -26.13
N HIS A 817 28.12 -4.48 -26.24
CA HIS A 817 29.46 -4.36 -25.69
C HIS A 817 29.69 -2.97 -25.06
N ASP A 818 30.72 -2.88 -24.21
CA ASP A 818 31.31 -1.62 -23.71
C ASP A 818 30.36 -0.63 -23.02
N MET A 819 29.28 -1.12 -22.41
CA MET A 819 28.38 -0.26 -21.64
C MET A 819 29.03 0.24 -20.36
N ILE A 820 28.65 1.45 -19.98
CA ILE A 820 29.06 2.09 -18.73
C ILE A 820 27.83 2.33 -17.88
N VAL A 821 27.87 1.83 -16.65
CA VAL A 821 26.91 2.20 -15.61
C VAL A 821 27.47 3.44 -14.92
N SER A 822 26.82 4.58 -15.12
CA SER A 822 27.19 5.84 -14.45
C SER A 822 26.22 6.11 -13.31
N THR A 823 26.76 6.40 -12.13
CA THR A 823 25.97 6.71 -10.92
C THR A 823 26.11 8.19 -10.56
N THR A 824 25.50 8.61 -9.45
CA THR A 824 25.69 9.98 -8.93
C THR A 824 27.15 10.29 -8.59
N TYR A 825 27.94 9.28 -8.18
CA TYR A 825 29.33 9.46 -7.77
C TYR A 825 30.28 8.67 -8.67
N LYS A 826 31.24 9.36 -9.28
CA LYS A 826 32.24 8.72 -10.15
C LYS A 826 32.97 7.61 -9.40
N GLY A 827 33.07 6.44 -10.03
CA GLY A 827 33.74 5.26 -9.47
C GLY A 827 32.93 4.45 -8.45
N LEU A 828 31.67 4.80 -8.16
CA LEU A 828 30.89 4.12 -7.13
C LEU A 828 30.51 2.68 -7.52
N PHE A 829 30.09 2.46 -8.77
CA PHE A 829 29.68 1.13 -9.21
C PHE A 829 30.84 0.31 -9.83
N SER A 830 31.69 0.96 -10.62
CA SER A 830 32.86 0.34 -11.24
C SER A 830 33.93 1.38 -11.51
N THR A 831 35.15 0.92 -11.84
CA THR A 831 36.24 1.80 -12.29
C THR A 831 35.91 2.58 -13.56
N LEU A 832 34.86 2.20 -14.30
CA LEU A 832 34.39 2.85 -15.52
C LEU A 832 33.29 3.88 -15.27
N ASP A 833 32.71 3.94 -14.08
CA ASP A 833 31.62 4.86 -13.74
C ASP A 833 32.07 6.32 -13.93
N GLN A 834 31.35 7.08 -14.78
CA GLN A 834 31.68 8.46 -15.13
C GLN A 834 31.02 9.51 -14.21
N GLY A 835 30.17 9.08 -13.28
CA GLY A 835 29.50 9.97 -12.33
C GLY A 835 28.38 10.82 -12.94
N GLN A 836 27.91 11.81 -12.16
CA GLN A 836 26.76 12.66 -12.49
C GLN A 836 26.89 13.44 -13.81
N THR A 837 28.10 13.78 -14.24
CA THR A 837 28.32 14.55 -15.47
C THR A 837 27.83 13.80 -16.70
N GLU A 838 28.07 12.48 -16.77
CA GLU A 838 27.58 11.64 -17.88
C GLU A 838 26.06 11.50 -17.84
N ILE A 839 25.47 11.39 -16.64
CA ILE A 839 24.01 11.38 -16.45
C ILE A 839 23.40 12.66 -17.01
N GLY A 840 23.92 13.83 -16.63
CA GLY A 840 23.43 15.13 -17.09
C GLY A 840 23.52 15.29 -18.61
N SER A 841 24.70 15.01 -19.18
CA SER A 841 24.96 15.11 -20.63
C SER A 841 24.02 14.21 -21.44
N PHE A 842 23.80 12.98 -20.97
CA PHE A 842 22.91 12.04 -21.63
C PHE A 842 21.44 12.49 -21.57
N LEU A 843 20.97 12.93 -20.40
CA LEU A 843 19.58 13.39 -20.24
C LEU A 843 19.30 14.66 -21.04
N GLU A 844 20.25 15.59 -21.11
CA GLU A 844 20.13 16.78 -21.96
C GLU A 844 19.99 16.39 -23.42
N THR A 845 20.81 15.44 -23.89
CA THR A 845 20.74 14.90 -25.25
C THR A 845 19.38 14.24 -25.51
N ILE A 846 18.95 13.29 -24.68
CA ILE A 846 17.68 12.57 -24.87
C ILE A 846 16.45 13.49 -24.76
N ASN A 847 16.44 14.42 -23.82
CA ASN A 847 15.29 15.31 -23.63
C ASN A 847 15.19 16.38 -24.72
N SER A 848 16.29 16.68 -25.41
CA SER A 848 16.28 17.55 -26.60
C SER A 848 15.73 16.86 -27.85
N GLU A 849 15.67 15.53 -27.88
CA GLU A 849 15.16 14.77 -29.02
C GLU A 849 13.62 14.84 -29.10
N PRO A 850 13.04 15.02 -30.31
CA PRO A 850 11.61 14.92 -30.54
C PRO A 850 10.97 13.67 -29.93
N LYS A 851 9.94 13.85 -29.07
CA LYS A 851 9.28 12.75 -28.35
C LYS A 851 8.83 11.60 -29.26
N ASN A 852 8.51 11.87 -30.53
CA ASN A 852 8.10 10.85 -31.50
C ASN A 852 9.20 9.83 -31.85
N LEU A 853 10.48 10.12 -31.58
CA LEU A 853 11.61 9.27 -31.96
C LEU A 853 11.74 8.01 -31.10
N ILE A 854 11.32 8.06 -29.84
CA ILE A 854 11.38 6.91 -28.93
C ILE A 854 10.04 6.22 -28.72
N LYS A 855 8.94 6.73 -29.33
CA LYS A 855 7.56 6.25 -29.08
C LYS A 855 7.34 4.76 -29.32
N GLN A 856 8.14 4.12 -30.17
CA GLN A 856 8.02 2.69 -30.45
C GLN A 856 8.41 1.82 -29.26
N HIS A 857 9.25 2.35 -28.35
CA HIS A 857 9.82 1.64 -27.20
C HIS A 857 9.65 2.41 -25.87
N TRP A 858 9.03 3.60 -25.91
CA TRP A 858 8.82 4.46 -24.75
C TRP A 858 7.46 5.14 -24.81
N ASN A 859 6.64 4.93 -23.80
CA ASN A 859 5.40 5.67 -23.57
C ASN A 859 5.28 6.02 -22.07
N GLU A 860 4.26 6.79 -21.71
CA GLU A 860 4.02 7.21 -20.32
C GLU A 860 3.85 6.00 -19.39
N THR A 861 3.19 4.94 -19.85
CA THR A 861 3.01 3.71 -19.08
C THR A 861 4.32 2.98 -18.78
N VAL A 862 5.25 2.89 -19.74
CA VAL A 862 6.59 2.33 -19.53
C VAL A 862 7.36 3.16 -18.52
N GLU A 863 7.23 4.49 -18.57
CA GLU A 863 7.85 5.40 -17.61
C GLU A 863 7.28 5.23 -16.19
N GLU A 864 5.97 5.10 -16.05
CA GLU A 864 5.30 4.83 -14.78
C GLU A 864 5.75 3.48 -14.20
N ILE A 865 5.71 2.41 -14.99
CA ILE A 865 6.17 1.08 -14.57
C ILE A 865 7.65 1.11 -14.17
N ALA A 866 8.49 1.85 -14.89
CA ALA A 866 9.89 2.02 -14.54
C ALA A 866 10.02 2.64 -13.14
N LYS A 867 9.32 3.75 -12.86
CA LYS A 867 9.38 4.45 -11.55
C LYS A 867 8.94 3.58 -10.37
N GLU A 868 8.10 2.56 -10.61
CA GLU A 868 7.73 1.57 -9.59
C GLU A 868 8.88 0.64 -9.18
N GLY A 869 9.88 0.44 -10.06
CA GLY A 869 11.02 -0.45 -9.84
C GLY A 869 10.67 -1.94 -9.84
N PHE A 870 11.49 -2.77 -9.20
CA PHE A 870 11.16 -4.17 -8.95
C PHE A 870 10.10 -4.28 -7.84
N LYS A 871 8.82 -4.25 -8.19
CA LYS A 871 7.76 -4.75 -7.29
C LYS A 871 7.80 -6.29 -7.21
#